data_AF-A0A971TKB3-F1
#
_entry.id   AF-A0A971TKB3-F1
#
_cell.length_a   1.000
_cell.length_b   1.000
_cell.length_c   1.000
_cell.angle_alpha   90.00
_cell.angle_beta   90.00
_cell.angle_gamma   90.00
#
_symmetry.space_group_name_H-M   'P 1'
#
loop_
_entity.id
_entity.type
_entity.pdbx_description
1 polymer ?
#
loop_
_entity_poly.entity_id
_entity_poly.type
_entity_poly.pdbx_seq_one_letter_code
_entity_poly.pdbx_strand_id
1 'polypeptide(L)'
;MTKSWAPDAERDGWFEATAAATGGFGIVESGGSKVLRADDAGGESMSIQWSRVMSKEAAAVQRLSIDVRLEETGTVDSPFAMVEYRTEHPWSPLGRVSLSCDYGLPAVELSVKETPKQYKTVPLPGGSALRVSAWYTVQLEVDLAARRVRARYGPRGGGFYAWTEWEKTDHRAPSSVRLTSRGVVAYDNLGLASPVEDEAVAALAEPGPTIVGHPLLASEGLSIYRVSPHYKVYPEDPFEVAPEAMPRLELCRGEYEPFQIALRSAEALEDVTVEAEGLPEGVTFQCQPAELVDIKQSKVRTGLTPDPLLNDPRIDVPAERNRSFWLTLRSERGAAAGDFELACRVLAGSKELGSFRLPVRVWDFPMPKLPHLASLVEFRLCNAASSFYKGFYEWPIERQIRLIRAHYRWYQKHRLQPGVVWPEVRVEQDASGEWVFANRDVVAEYFPQFWKEFPGVFQFMWLRTGLVGYGTNFPQIDTEEGQKELEYQRNLWRLFLELADEKGWPVRERYVWYAGDEPICPHYETREEPIRSLRDYVRAVRPVVGNMAVMASAWPFDRTLLSSVDIWTMRAYCSPDFPLDRMPVAEARCYGKALGLTLDGSLNLCMDREAINHRLDAWHTWYDDLPMMEYFSNLWWQFCDPWNPPEQWYSEGFCVPGDGNIIYPPKDGMPEDQILTSIRAENLREGMEDYEYLWLLRHASKVIRSRSDARAATESDLLERIDRVLWDARQWVYRGASRGKDDKYILMTYNLRPERMPWLASKLDRLRSEMAATLQEAYRKGYLEESTIDQGHKPPRYWTSAD
;
A
#
# COMPACT_ATOMS: atom_id res chain seq x y z
N MET A 1 -35.59 1.12 -28.24
CA MET A 1 -35.69 2.45 -28.90
C MET A 1 -34.99 2.35 -30.24
N THR A 2 -35.62 2.84 -31.31
CA THR A 2 -35.04 2.86 -32.66
C THR A 2 -34.48 4.24 -32.95
N LYS A 3 -33.17 4.38 -33.00
CA LYS A 3 -32.50 5.55 -33.58
C LYS A 3 -31.29 5.03 -34.35
N SER A 4 -31.22 5.37 -35.64
CA SER A 4 -30.05 5.11 -36.48
C SER A 4 -28.85 5.84 -35.91
N TRP A 5 -27.71 5.15 -35.85
CA TRP A 5 -26.48 5.60 -35.21
C TRP A 5 -25.39 5.96 -36.25
N ALA A 6 -25.60 5.67 -37.54
CA ALA A 6 -24.64 5.93 -38.62
C ALA A 6 -25.11 7.09 -39.53
N PRO A 7 -24.20 8.01 -39.92
CA PRO A 7 -24.37 8.78 -41.15
C PRO A 7 -24.34 7.79 -42.32
N ASP A 8 -25.30 7.86 -43.24
CA ASP A 8 -25.29 7.18 -44.54
C ASP A 8 -25.68 5.68 -44.61
N ALA A 9 -26.23 5.07 -43.54
CA ALA A 9 -26.82 3.74 -43.65
C ALA A 9 -28.21 3.79 -44.35
N GLU A 10 -28.31 3.35 -45.61
CA GLU A 10 -29.56 3.24 -46.38
C GLU A 10 -30.59 2.22 -45.83
N ARG A 11 -30.39 1.63 -44.64
CA ARG A 11 -31.34 0.70 -44.03
C ARG A 11 -31.51 0.94 -42.54
N ASP A 12 -32.78 0.98 -42.12
CA ASP A 12 -33.23 1.00 -40.73
C ASP A 12 -32.64 -0.18 -39.94
N GLY A 13 -31.55 0.06 -39.23
CA GLY A 13 -31.04 -0.81 -38.18
C GLY A 13 -31.84 -0.60 -36.89
N TRP A 14 -32.25 -1.70 -36.24
CA TRP A 14 -32.92 -1.66 -34.94
C TRP A 14 -31.97 -2.25 -33.90
N PHE A 15 -31.86 -1.57 -32.75
CA PHE A 15 -31.13 -2.08 -31.61
C PHE A 15 -32.04 -2.94 -30.75
N GLU A 16 -31.66 -4.20 -30.57
CA GLU A 16 -32.28 -5.09 -29.60
C GLU A 16 -31.38 -5.16 -28.37
N ALA A 17 -31.88 -4.66 -27.24
CA ALA A 17 -31.20 -4.75 -25.95
C ALA A 17 -31.80 -5.91 -25.17
N THR A 18 -30.97 -6.88 -24.79
CA THR A 18 -31.33 -7.91 -23.82
C THR A 18 -30.73 -7.49 -22.49
N ALA A 19 -31.56 -7.01 -21.56
CA ALA A 19 -31.16 -6.68 -20.20
C ALA A 19 -31.94 -7.57 -19.21
N ALA A 20 -31.20 -8.30 -18.37
CA ALA A 20 -31.73 -8.90 -17.15
C ALA A 20 -31.47 -8.02 -15.91
N ALA A 21 -30.70 -6.93 -16.10
CA ALA A 21 -30.10 -6.12 -15.04
C ALA A 21 -30.86 -4.81 -14.74
N THR A 22 -30.51 -4.17 -13.62
CA THR A 22 -30.96 -2.82 -13.24
C THR A 22 -30.40 -1.70 -14.13
N GLY A 23 -29.41 -1.99 -14.97
CA GLY A 23 -28.74 -1.08 -15.90
C GLY A 23 -29.44 -0.88 -17.26
N GLY A 24 -29.01 0.15 -18.03
CA GLY A 24 -29.63 0.56 -19.29
C GLY A 24 -28.64 1.04 -20.36
N PHE A 25 -29.02 0.93 -21.64
CA PHE A 25 -28.32 1.59 -22.74
C PHE A 25 -28.93 2.98 -22.99
N GLY A 26 -28.10 4.02 -23.03
CA GLY A 26 -28.52 5.41 -23.28
C GLY A 26 -27.65 6.09 -24.34
N ILE A 27 -28.25 6.99 -25.12
CA ILE A 27 -27.50 7.90 -26.00
C ILE A 27 -27.27 9.18 -25.21
N VAL A 28 -26.00 9.59 -25.07
CA VAL A 28 -25.59 10.82 -24.41
C VAL A 28 -24.83 11.71 -25.39
N GLU A 29 -24.98 13.03 -25.27
CA GLU A 29 -24.15 13.98 -25.99
C GLU A 29 -22.88 14.27 -25.19
N SER A 30 -21.72 14.12 -25.82
CA SER A 30 -20.43 14.36 -25.19
C SER A 30 -19.46 14.94 -26.22
N GLY A 31 -18.95 16.15 -25.96
CA GLY A 31 -17.97 16.80 -26.84
C GLY A 31 -18.47 17.05 -28.27
N GLY A 32 -19.79 17.21 -28.47
CA GLY A 32 -20.40 17.40 -29.80
C GLY A 32 -20.70 16.10 -30.56
N SER A 33 -20.35 14.93 -30.02
CA SER A 33 -20.66 13.61 -30.60
C SER A 33 -21.79 12.90 -29.85
N LYS A 34 -22.49 11.98 -30.55
CA LYS A 34 -23.51 11.10 -29.94
C LYS A 34 -22.84 9.80 -29.48
N VAL A 35 -22.68 9.66 -28.18
CA VAL A 35 -22.06 8.50 -27.55
C VAL A 35 -23.14 7.53 -27.07
N LEU A 36 -22.99 6.24 -27.37
CA LEU A 36 -23.80 5.18 -26.76
C LEU A 36 -23.13 4.76 -25.45
N ARG A 37 -23.80 4.94 -24.32
CA ARG A 37 -23.33 4.53 -23.00
C ARG A 37 -24.13 3.32 -22.52
N ALA A 38 -23.41 2.29 -22.10
CA ALA A 38 -23.92 1.15 -21.34
C ALA A 38 -23.54 1.35 -19.88
N ASP A 39 -24.52 1.20 -18.98
CA ASP A 39 -24.30 1.39 -17.54
C ASP A 39 -25.02 0.28 -16.78
N ASP A 40 -24.24 -0.60 -16.14
CA ASP A 40 -24.76 -1.52 -15.15
C ASP A 40 -23.85 -1.60 -13.92
N ALA A 41 -24.25 -0.86 -12.89
CA ALA A 41 -23.61 -0.86 -11.58
C ALA A 41 -23.68 -2.23 -10.86
N GLY A 42 -24.57 -3.13 -11.28
CA GLY A 42 -24.71 -4.49 -10.72
C GLY A 42 -23.64 -5.48 -11.22
N GLY A 43 -22.87 -5.11 -12.24
CA GLY A 43 -21.83 -5.97 -12.82
C GLY A 43 -22.36 -7.15 -13.63
N GLU A 44 -23.63 -7.13 -14.04
CA GLU A 44 -24.19 -8.04 -15.03
C GLU A 44 -23.74 -7.66 -16.44
N SER A 45 -23.84 -8.61 -17.36
CA SER A 45 -23.53 -8.38 -18.77
C SER A 45 -24.76 -7.87 -19.51
N MET A 46 -24.61 -6.70 -20.14
CA MET A 46 -25.58 -6.11 -21.04
C MET A 46 -25.15 -6.33 -22.48
N SER A 47 -26.10 -6.61 -23.37
CA SER A 47 -25.81 -6.71 -24.81
C SER A 47 -26.78 -5.89 -25.63
N ILE A 48 -26.23 -5.24 -26.66
CA ILE A 48 -26.98 -4.55 -27.69
C ILE A 48 -26.57 -5.09 -29.06
N GLN A 49 -27.54 -5.49 -29.86
CA GLN A 49 -27.31 -6.03 -31.19
C GLN A 49 -27.80 -5.07 -32.26
N TRP A 50 -26.93 -4.76 -33.21
CA TRP A 50 -27.27 -4.06 -34.43
C TRP A 50 -27.45 -5.07 -35.57
N SER A 51 -28.70 -5.24 -36.01
CA SER A 51 -29.09 -6.25 -37.01
C SER A 51 -29.14 -5.69 -38.44
N ARG A 52 -28.90 -6.56 -39.45
CA ARG A 52 -28.90 -6.23 -40.90
C ARG A 52 -27.83 -5.22 -41.30
N VAL A 53 -26.65 -5.39 -40.73
CA VAL A 53 -25.52 -4.50 -40.95
C VAL A 53 -24.97 -4.60 -42.39
N MET A 54 -25.19 -5.75 -43.07
CA MET A 54 -24.60 -6.03 -44.38
C MET A 54 -25.60 -6.65 -45.38
N SER A 55 -25.43 -6.31 -46.67
CA SER A 55 -26.20 -6.90 -47.78
C SER A 55 -25.62 -8.27 -48.18
N LYS A 56 -26.38 -9.09 -48.91
CA LYS A 56 -25.88 -10.36 -49.49
C LYS A 56 -24.76 -10.16 -50.54
N GLU A 57 -24.47 -8.93 -50.93
CA GLU A 57 -23.45 -8.52 -51.91
C GLU A 57 -22.18 -7.96 -51.23
N ALA A 58 -21.99 -8.24 -49.92
CA ALA A 58 -20.88 -7.72 -49.14
C ALA A 58 -19.51 -7.97 -49.80
N ALA A 59 -18.65 -6.94 -49.79
CA ALA A 59 -17.27 -7.03 -50.27
C ALA A 59 -16.52 -8.20 -49.59
N ALA A 60 -15.54 -8.77 -50.30
CA ALA A 60 -14.76 -9.93 -49.85
C ALA A 60 -14.11 -9.74 -48.47
N VAL A 61 -13.82 -8.49 -48.10
CA VAL A 61 -13.27 -8.09 -46.81
C VAL A 61 -14.13 -7.00 -46.20
N GLN A 62 -14.37 -7.10 -44.89
CA GLN A 62 -15.24 -6.21 -44.13
C GLN A 62 -14.54 -5.74 -42.87
N ARG A 63 -14.50 -4.42 -42.65
CA ARG A 63 -13.84 -3.80 -41.51
C ARG A 63 -14.86 -3.09 -40.62
N LEU A 64 -14.86 -3.49 -39.36
CA LEU A 64 -15.54 -2.82 -38.25
C LEU A 64 -14.53 -1.91 -37.56
N SER A 65 -14.88 -0.64 -37.37
CA SER A 65 -14.14 0.31 -36.54
C SER A 65 -15.09 0.86 -35.49
N ILE A 66 -14.66 0.96 -34.23
CA ILE A 66 -15.47 1.54 -33.15
C ILE A 66 -14.56 2.12 -32.07
N ASP A 67 -14.93 3.28 -31.54
CA ASP A 67 -14.28 3.85 -30.37
C ASP A 67 -14.94 3.30 -29.09
N VAL A 68 -14.11 2.83 -28.17
CA VAL A 68 -14.52 2.21 -26.90
C VAL A 68 -13.81 2.92 -25.75
N ARG A 69 -14.54 3.21 -24.67
CA ARG A 69 -13.98 3.70 -23.41
C ARG A 69 -14.59 2.92 -22.26
N LEU A 70 -13.73 2.25 -21.49
CA LEU A 70 -14.10 1.60 -20.23
C LEU A 70 -14.12 2.64 -19.11
N GLU A 71 -15.06 2.52 -18.19
CA GLU A 71 -15.14 3.38 -17.01
C GLU A 71 -15.14 2.51 -15.75
N GLU A 72 -14.37 2.90 -14.75
CA GLU A 72 -14.48 2.30 -13.42
C GLU A 72 -15.41 3.14 -12.55
N THR A 73 -16.29 2.46 -11.85
CA THR A 73 -17.20 3.07 -10.88
C THR A 73 -16.95 2.44 -9.52
N GLY A 74 -17.33 3.11 -8.42
CA GLY A 74 -17.16 2.56 -7.08
C GLY A 74 -17.79 1.17 -6.89
N THR A 75 -18.78 0.80 -7.72
CA THR A 75 -19.48 -0.50 -7.67
C THR A 75 -18.94 -1.56 -8.63
N VAL A 76 -18.22 -1.18 -9.70
CA VAL A 76 -17.71 -2.14 -10.69
C VAL A 76 -16.22 -1.87 -11.01
N ASP A 77 -15.37 -2.75 -10.49
CA ASP A 77 -13.91 -2.74 -10.67
C ASP A 77 -13.42 -3.72 -11.75
N SER A 78 -14.32 -4.21 -12.59
CA SER A 78 -14.02 -5.19 -13.64
C SER A 78 -14.67 -4.84 -14.98
N PRO A 79 -14.54 -3.59 -15.48
CA PRO A 79 -15.20 -3.17 -16.70
C PRO A 79 -14.75 -4.02 -17.89
N PHE A 80 -15.71 -4.38 -18.72
CA PHE A 80 -15.50 -5.23 -19.89
C PHE A 80 -16.35 -4.71 -21.03
N ALA A 81 -15.74 -4.63 -22.21
CA ALA A 81 -16.38 -4.37 -23.47
C ALA A 81 -16.03 -5.48 -24.45
N MET A 82 -16.99 -5.91 -25.26
CA MET A 82 -16.76 -6.86 -26.32
C MET A 82 -17.49 -6.43 -27.57
N VAL A 83 -16.76 -6.44 -28.67
CA VAL A 83 -17.22 -6.07 -30.00
C VAL A 83 -17.15 -7.32 -30.85
N GLU A 84 -18.30 -7.81 -31.34
CA GLU A 84 -18.37 -9.07 -32.09
C GLU A 84 -19.13 -8.96 -33.41
N TYR A 85 -18.61 -9.63 -34.44
CA TYR A 85 -19.36 -9.95 -35.66
C TYR A 85 -20.14 -11.24 -35.46
N ARG A 86 -21.45 -11.22 -35.74
CA ARG A 86 -22.31 -12.42 -35.67
C ARG A 86 -22.84 -12.83 -37.03
N THR A 87 -22.96 -14.14 -37.24
CA THR A 87 -23.65 -14.73 -38.39
C THR A 87 -25.17 -14.78 -38.16
N GLU A 88 -25.95 -15.12 -39.20
CA GLU A 88 -27.42 -15.32 -39.08
C GLU A 88 -27.77 -16.42 -38.06
N HIS A 89 -26.81 -17.28 -37.69
CA HIS A 89 -26.96 -18.21 -36.59
C HIS A 89 -26.60 -17.54 -35.25
N PRO A 90 -27.54 -17.48 -34.29
CA PRO A 90 -27.37 -16.74 -33.04
C PRO A 90 -26.32 -17.31 -32.08
N TRP A 91 -25.63 -18.40 -32.43
CA TRP A 91 -24.64 -19.08 -31.58
C TRP A 91 -23.20 -19.05 -32.15
N SER A 92 -22.96 -18.39 -33.28
CA SER A 92 -21.66 -18.38 -33.98
C SER A 92 -21.21 -16.97 -34.36
N PRO A 93 -20.41 -16.29 -33.50
CA PRO A 93 -19.63 -15.14 -33.90
C PRO A 93 -18.44 -15.55 -34.78
N LEU A 94 -18.11 -14.71 -35.76
CA LEU A 94 -17.00 -14.92 -36.70
C LEU A 94 -15.65 -14.55 -36.06
N GLY A 95 -15.68 -13.48 -35.27
CA GLY A 95 -14.56 -12.98 -34.49
C GLY A 95 -15.08 -11.94 -33.51
N ARG A 96 -14.40 -11.81 -32.37
CA ARG A 96 -14.72 -10.81 -31.35
C ARG A 96 -13.46 -10.27 -30.74
N VAL A 97 -13.47 -8.97 -30.47
CA VAL A 97 -12.44 -8.30 -29.69
C VAL A 97 -13.03 -7.96 -28.34
N SER A 98 -12.37 -8.40 -27.26
CA SER A 98 -12.69 -7.98 -25.91
C SER A 98 -11.64 -7.02 -25.38
N LEU A 99 -12.09 -5.99 -24.68
CA LEU A 99 -11.30 -5.05 -23.91
C LEU A 99 -11.78 -5.20 -22.47
N SER A 100 -10.87 -5.51 -21.55
CA SER A 100 -11.21 -5.71 -20.16
C SER A 100 -10.15 -5.13 -19.26
N CYS A 101 -10.58 -4.54 -18.15
CA CYS A 101 -9.71 -4.23 -17.02
C CYS A 101 -10.26 -5.00 -15.82
N ASP A 102 -9.84 -6.26 -15.64
CA ASP A 102 -10.35 -7.09 -14.53
C ASP A 102 -9.53 -6.83 -13.27
N TYR A 103 -10.06 -6.00 -12.37
CA TYR A 103 -9.38 -5.58 -11.15
C TYR A 103 -7.97 -5.03 -11.42
N GLY A 104 -7.90 -4.11 -12.37
CA GLY A 104 -6.65 -3.48 -12.77
C GLY A 104 -5.76 -4.29 -13.70
N LEU A 105 -6.19 -5.47 -14.15
CA LEU A 105 -5.49 -6.19 -15.22
C LEU A 105 -6.06 -5.81 -16.59
N PRO A 106 -5.40 -4.91 -17.32
CA PRO A 106 -5.75 -4.63 -18.69
C PRO A 106 -5.47 -5.85 -19.57
N ALA A 107 -6.45 -6.19 -20.40
CA ALA A 107 -6.31 -7.18 -21.45
C ALA A 107 -7.12 -6.76 -22.66
N VAL A 108 -6.52 -6.91 -23.84
CA VAL A 108 -7.20 -6.79 -25.12
C VAL A 108 -6.97 -8.08 -25.89
N GLU A 109 -8.04 -8.76 -26.28
CA GLU A 109 -7.95 -10.11 -26.82
C GLU A 109 -8.82 -10.28 -28.06
N LEU A 110 -8.32 -11.04 -29.03
CA LEU A 110 -9.07 -11.52 -30.17
C LEU A 110 -9.50 -12.95 -29.86
N SER A 111 -10.80 -13.19 -29.76
CA SER A 111 -11.34 -14.56 -29.78
C SER A 111 -11.93 -14.91 -31.13
N VAL A 112 -11.58 -16.07 -31.65
CA VAL A 112 -12.13 -16.62 -32.89
C VAL A 112 -12.67 -18.01 -32.62
N LYS A 113 -13.79 -18.34 -33.26
CA LYS A 113 -14.46 -19.64 -33.10
C LYS A 113 -13.69 -20.71 -33.86
N GLU A 114 -13.11 -21.68 -33.15
CA GLU A 114 -12.34 -22.78 -33.74
C GLU A 114 -13.23 -24.00 -34.04
N THR A 115 -14.19 -24.30 -33.15
CA THR A 115 -15.19 -25.36 -33.32
C THR A 115 -16.58 -24.87 -32.84
N PRO A 116 -17.69 -25.61 -33.05
CA PRO A 116 -18.99 -25.23 -32.52
C PRO A 116 -19.03 -24.98 -31.01
N LYS A 117 -18.09 -25.57 -30.24
CA LYS A 117 -18.04 -25.50 -28.77
C LYS A 117 -16.79 -24.81 -28.21
N GLN A 118 -15.80 -24.45 -29.03
CA GLN A 118 -14.53 -23.89 -28.54
C GLN A 118 -14.13 -22.62 -29.29
N TYR A 119 -13.59 -21.69 -28.54
CA TYR A 119 -12.93 -20.49 -29.03
C TYR A 119 -11.43 -20.60 -28.77
N LYS A 120 -10.65 -20.07 -29.70
CA LYS A 120 -9.27 -19.72 -29.43
C LYS A 120 -9.20 -18.23 -29.16
N THR A 121 -8.57 -17.87 -28.05
CA THR A 121 -8.33 -16.48 -27.65
C THR A 121 -6.83 -16.21 -27.70
N VAL A 122 -6.45 -15.08 -28.29
CA VAL A 122 -5.07 -14.61 -28.37
C VAL A 122 -5.01 -13.14 -27.93
N PRO A 123 -4.00 -12.75 -27.13
CA PRO A 123 -3.81 -11.35 -26.74
C PRO A 123 -3.40 -10.50 -27.95
N LEU A 124 -3.91 -9.27 -28.03
CA LEU A 124 -3.42 -8.27 -28.97
C LEU A 124 -2.15 -7.59 -28.41
N PRO A 125 -1.18 -7.23 -29.28
CA PRO A 125 -0.03 -6.42 -28.92
C PRO A 125 -0.43 -5.13 -28.19
N GLY A 126 0.37 -4.73 -27.21
CA GLY A 126 0.13 -3.55 -26.38
C GLY A 126 -0.98 -3.70 -25.34
N GLY A 127 -1.55 -4.89 -25.11
CA GLY A 127 -2.68 -5.10 -24.20
C GLY A 127 -2.53 -4.46 -22.80
N SER A 128 -1.31 -4.37 -22.28
CA SER A 128 -0.98 -3.72 -21.00
C SER A 128 -1.09 -2.19 -21.02
N ALA A 129 -1.18 -1.55 -22.19
CA ALA A 129 -1.37 -0.11 -22.36
C ALA A 129 -2.83 0.34 -22.27
N LEU A 130 -3.78 -0.60 -22.16
CA LEU A 130 -5.18 -0.25 -21.95
C LEU A 130 -5.33 0.48 -20.60
N ARG A 131 -6.02 1.60 -20.60
CA ARG A 131 -6.36 2.43 -19.43
C ARG A 131 -7.86 2.64 -19.38
N VAL A 132 -8.41 2.63 -18.18
CA VAL A 132 -9.80 3.06 -17.96
C VAL A 132 -9.89 4.58 -18.16
N SER A 133 -11.07 5.08 -18.47
CA SER A 133 -11.35 6.50 -18.76
C SER A 133 -10.66 7.06 -20.02
N ALA A 134 -9.90 6.25 -20.76
CA ALA A 134 -9.29 6.61 -22.05
C ALA A 134 -10.05 6.00 -23.23
N TRP A 135 -10.09 6.73 -24.36
CA TRP A 135 -10.71 6.27 -25.60
C TRP A 135 -9.75 5.47 -26.47
N TYR A 136 -10.21 4.31 -26.96
CA TYR A 136 -9.46 3.47 -27.88
C TYR A 136 -10.28 3.17 -29.13
N THR A 137 -9.65 3.22 -30.30
CA THR A 137 -10.24 2.75 -31.55
C THR A 137 -9.91 1.28 -31.73
N VAL A 138 -10.95 0.46 -31.89
CA VAL A 138 -10.84 -1.00 -32.11
C VAL A 138 -11.19 -1.28 -33.56
N GLN A 139 -10.32 -2.02 -34.25
CA GLN A 139 -10.56 -2.48 -35.62
C GLN A 139 -10.62 -4.00 -35.65
N LEU A 140 -11.72 -4.52 -36.22
CA LEU A 140 -11.94 -5.95 -36.45
C LEU A 140 -12.27 -6.16 -37.93
N GLU A 141 -11.46 -6.97 -38.59
CA GLU A 141 -11.58 -7.25 -40.02
C GLU A 141 -11.86 -8.74 -40.25
N VAL A 142 -12.82 -9.00 -41.14
CA VAL A 142 -13.17 -10.35 -41.59
C VAL A 142 -12.98 -10.42 -43.10
N ASP A 143 -12.09 -11.30 -43.53
CA ASP A 143 -11.85 -11.64 -44.93
C ASP A 143 -12.49 -13.00 -45.22
N LEU A 144 -13.61 -12.96 -45.94
CA LEU A 144 -14.39 -14.15 -46.27
C LEU A 144 -13.71 -15.01 -47.32
N ALA A 145 -12.94 -14.41 -48.23
CA ALA A 145 -12.25 -15.13 -49.29
C ALA A 145 -11.03 -15.89 -48.74
N ALA A 146 -10.22 -15.21 -47.92
CA ALA A 146 -9.04 -15.79 -47.28
C ALA A 146 -9.39 -16.60 -46.01
N ARG A 147 -10.64 -16.55 -45.53
CA ARG A 147 -11.09 -17.17 -44.27
C ARG A 147 -10.23 -16.75 -43.08
N ARG A 148 -9.99 -15.44 -43.02
CA ARG A 148 -9.09 -14.80 -42.07
C ARG A 148 -9.85 -13.77 -41.26
N VAL A 149 -9.59 -13.75 -39.96
CA VAL A 149 -10.02 -12.68 -39.07
C VAL A 149 -8.79 -12.03 -38.48
N ARG A 150 -8.76 -10.71 -38.44
CA ARG A 150 -7.68 -9.97 -37.79
C ARG A 150 -8.22 -8.79 -37.01
N ALA A 151 -7.52 -8.45 -35.95
CA ALA A 151 -7.86 -7.32 -35.11
C ALA A 151 -6.62 -6.52 -34.71
N ARG A 152 -6.83 -5.23 -34.48
CA ARG A 152 -5.87 -4.32 -33.86
C ARG A 152 -6.63 -3.24 -33.09
N TYR A 153 -5.91 -2.52 -32.24
CA TYR A 153 -6.46 -1.38 -31.53
C TYR A 153 -5.38 -0.35 -31.24
N GLY A 154 -5.79 0.84 -30.81
CA GLY A 154 -4.88 1.91 -30.42
C GLY A 154 -5.64 3.08 -29.79
N PRO A 155 -4.94 4.07 -29.20
CA PRO A 155 -5.56 5.28 -28.67
C PRO A 155 -6.37 6.00 -29.76
N ARG A 156 -7.53 6.55 -29.41
CA ARG A 156 -8.39 7.29 -30.35
C ARG A 156 -7.62 8.45 -30.97
N GLY A 157 -7.57 8.51 -32.30
CA GLY A 157 -6.85 9.54 -33.06
C GLY A 157 -5.32 9.37 -33.09
N GLY A 158 -4.79 8.26 -32.56
CA GLY A 158 -3.37 7.94 -32.51
C GLY A 158 -2.95 6.80 -33.46
N GLY A 159 -1.80 6.18 -33.14
CA GLY A 159 -1.28 4.99 -33.82
C GLY A 159 -2.06 3.71 -33.48
N PHE A 160 -1.77 2.62 -34.19
CA PHE A 160 -2.29 1.29 -33.86
C PHE A 160 -1.15 0.35 -33.47
N TYR A 161 -1.45 -0.56 -32.53
CA TYR A 161 -0.63 -1.75 -32.32
C TYR A 161 -0.72 -2.69 -33.53
N ALA A 162 0.27 -3.59 -33.66
CA ALA A 162 0.35 -4.51 -34.78
C ALA A 162 -0.90 -5.41 -34.89
N TRP A 163 -1.24 -5.79 -36.12
CA TRP A 163 -2.33 -6.73 -36.39
C TRP A 163 -2.08 -8.08 -35.74
N THR A 164 -3.11 -8.61 -35.08
CA THR A 164 -3.18 -10.02 -34.68
C THR A 164 -4.10 -10.74 -35.64
N GLU A 165 -3.59 -11.78 -36.32
CA GLU A 165 -4.33 -12.50 -37.35
C GLU A 165 -4.61 -13.95 -36.92
N TRP A 166 -5.75 -14.48 -37.38
CA TRP A 166 -6.17 -15.86 -37.18
C TRP A 166 -6.71 -16.46 -38.48
N GLU A 167 -6.14 -17.60 -38.89
CA GLU A 167 -6.52 -18.33 -40.09
C GLU A 167 -7.50 -19.48 -39.77
N LYS A 168 -8.41 -19.79 -40.71
CA LYS A 168 -9.43 -20.89 -40.67
C LYS A 168 -10.76 -20.55 -39.98
N THR A 169 -11.38 -19.42 -40.32
CA THR A 169 -12.70 -19.06 -39.77
C THR A 169 -13.87 -19.70 -40.53
N ASP A 170 -15.09 -19.56 -39.97
CA ASP A 170 -16.37 -19.94 -40.60
C ASP A 170 -16.54 -19.24 -41.98
N HIS A 171 -17.27 -19.87 -42.91
CA HIS A 171 -17.50 -19.37 -44.28
C HIS A 171 -18.74 -18.47 -44.40
N ARG A 172 -19.50 -18.32 -43.32
CA ARG A 172 -20.74 -17.53 -43.29
C ARG A 172 -20.44 -16.04 -43.20
N ALA A 173 -21.19 -15.24 -43.96
CA ALA A 173 -21.07 -13.79 -43.93
C ALA A 173 -21.55 -13.20 -42.57
N PRO A 174 -20.96 -12.09 -42.10
CA PRO A 174 -21.49 -11.35 -40.97
C PRO A 174 -22.89 -10.82 -41.28
N SER A 175 -23.79 -10.89 -40.31
CA SER A 175 -25.20 -10.44 -40.39
C SER A 175 -25.53 -9.29 -39.46
N SER A 176 -24.78 -9.19 -38.35
CA SER A 176 -24.99 -8.23 -37.27
C SER A 176 -23.70 -7.98 -36.52
N VAL A 177 -23.65 -6.82 -35.87
CA VAL A 177 -22.63 -6.46 -34.87
C VAL A 177 -23.31 -6.51 -33.51
N ARG A 178 -22.66 -7.11 -32.52
CA ARG A 178 -23.12 -7.04 -31.13
C ARG A 178 -22.04 -6.41 -30.27
N LEU A 179 -22.49 -5.51 -29.40
CA LEU A 179 -21.69 -4.94 -28.34
C LEU A 179 -22.16 -5.57 -27.03
N THR A 180 -21.23 -6.05 -26.23
CA THR A 180 -21.50 -6.56 -24.88
C THR A 180 -20.67 -5.77 -23.88
N SER A 181 -21.29 -5.38 -22.78
CA SER A 181 -20.67 -4.58 -21.72
C SER A 181 -20.94 -5.22 -20.38
N ARG A 182 -19.96 -5.16 -19.48
CA ARG A 182 -20.15 -5.42 -18.04
C ARG A 182 -19.56 -4.22 -17.30
N GLY A 183 -20.35 -3.57 -16.46
CA GLY A 183 -19.99 -2.27 -15.88
C GLY A 183 -20.30 -1.09 -16.79
N VAL A 184 -19.61 0.03 -16.58
CA VAL A 184 -19.83 1.26 -17.34
C VAL A 184 -18.91 1.31 -18.55
N VAL A 185 -19.49 1.40 -19.75
CA VAL A 185 -18.78 1.43 -21.02
C VAL A 185 -19.40 2.44 -21.95
N ALA A 186 -18.57 3.24 -22.60
CA ALA A 186 -18.98 4.17 -23.65
C ALA A 186 -18.48 3.70 -25.03
N TYR A 187 -19.32 3.89 -26.03
CA TYR A 187 -19.07 3.55 -27.43
C TYR A 187 -19.33 4.77 -28.31
N ASP A 188 -18.45 5.04 -29.26
CA ASP A 188 -18.54 6.15 -30.21
C ASP A 188 -17.96 5.74 -31.57
N ASN A 189 -18.23 6.49 -32.64
CA ASN A 189 -17.64 6.29 -33.98
C ASN A 189 -17.63 4.85 -34.58
N LEU A 190 -18.60 3.99 -34.23
CA LEU A 190 -18.95 2.75 -34.95
C LEU A 190 -19.14 3.02 -36.45
N GLY A 191 -18.21 2.52 -37.25
CA GLY A 191 -18.23 2.56 -38.71
C GLY A 191 -18.03 1.16 -39.30
N LEU A 192 -18.65 0.94 -40.46
CA LEU A 192 -18.48 -0.27 -41.26
C LEU A 192 -18.14 0.13 -42.68
N ALA A 193 -17.05 -0.43 -43.19
CA ALA A 193 -16.59 -0.14 -44.54
C ALA A 193 -15.87 -1.34 -45.15
N SER A 194 -15.87 -1.40 -46.48
CA SER A 194 -14.87 -2.16 -47.23
C SER A 194 -13.50 -1.55 -46.91
N PRO A 195 -12.46 -2.35 -46.61
CA PRO A 195 -11.16 -1.80 -46.27
C PRO A 195 -10.62 -0.97 -47.44
N VAL A 196 -10.27 0.28 -47.16
CA VAL A 196 -9.34 1.06 -47.97
C VAL A 196 -7.93 0.60 -47.57
N GLU A 197 -6.94 0.68 -48.47
CA GLU A 197 -5.52 0.42 -48.14
C GLU A 197 -5.19 1.01 -46.76
N ASP A 198 -4.48 0.23 -45.93
CA ASP A 198 -4.15 0.69 -44.57
C ASP A 198 -3.45 2.05 -44.70
N GLU A 199 -4.12 3.13 -44.25
CA GLU A 199 -3.50 4.44 -44.13
C GLU A 199 -2.18 4.24 -43.38
N ALA A 200 -1.15 4.99 -43.77
CA ALA A 200 0.17 4.94 -43.13
C ALA A 200 0.09 5.52 -41.70
N VAL A 201 -0.56 4.78 -40.81
CA VAL A 201 -0.72 5.09 -39.39
C VAL A 201 0.50 4.53 -38.67
N ALA A 202 1.08 5.32 -37.77
CA ALA A 202 2.26 4.94 -37.01
C ALA A 202 2.02 3.63 -36.22
N ALA A 203 2.92 2.66 -36.38
CA ALA A 203 2.91 1.44 -35.60
C ALA A 203 3.38 1.73 -34.17
N LEU A 204 2.58 1.34 -33.18
CA LEU A 204 2.93 1.45 -31.77
C LEU A 204 3.86 0.30 -31.38
N ALA A 205 4.91 0.62 -30.61
CA ALA A 205 5.75 -0.36 -29.94
C ALA A 205 5.08 -0.87 -28.65
N GLU A 206 5.49 -2.04 -28.18
CA GLU A 206 5.09 -2.52 -26.86
C GLU A 206 5.49 -1.52 -25.77
N PRO A 207 4.60 -1.19 -24.82
CA PRO A 207 4.89 -0.23 -23.76
C PRO A 207 5.97 -0.77 -22.81
N GLY A 208 6.96 0.06 -22.50
CA GLY A 208 7.88 -0.15 -21.37
C GLY A 208 7.27 0.32 -20.04
N PRO A 209 7.95 0.10 -18.91
CA PRO A 209 7.55 0.69 -17.63
C PRO A 209 7.64 2.23 -17.73
N THR A 210 6.53 2.91 -17.47
CA THR A 210 6.40 4.38 -17.47
C THR A 210 5.94 4.86 -16.10
N ILE A 211 6.31 6.08 -15.75
CA ILE A 211 5.72 6.77 -14.59
C ILE A 211 4.52 7.57 -15.10
N VAL A 212 3.33 7.21 -14.64
CA VAL A 212 2.11 7.96 -14.92
C VAL A 212 2.08 9.20 -14.03
N GLY A 213 1.93 10.38 -14.64
CA GLY A 213 1.91 11.64 -13.91
C GLY A 213 1.01 12.69 -14.55
N HIS A 214 0.55 13.65 -13.74
CA HIS A 214 -0.21 14.81 -14.22
C HIS A 214 0.76 15.97 -14.50
N PRO A 215 0.81 16.51 -15.72
CA PRO A 215 1.63 17.68 -16.01
C PRO A 215 1.23 18.87 -15.13
N LEU A 216 2.18 19.42 -14.39
CA LEU A 216 2.02 20.68 -13.64
C LEU A 216 2.61 21.85 -14.43
N LEU A 217 3.73 21.61 -15.08
CA LEU A 217 4.39 22.53 -16.00
C LEU A 217 5.09 21.72 -17.09
N ALA A 218 4.84 22.08 -18.35
CA ALA A 218 5.57 21.53 -19.49
C ALA A 218 5.95 22.67 -20.43
N SER A 219 7.24 22.96 -20.51
CA SER A 219 7.84 23.93 -21.44
C SER A 219 8.99 23.28 -22.18
N GLU A 220 9.49 23.94 -23.24
CA GLU A 220 10.66 23.45 -23.96
C GLU A 220 11.85 23.26 -22.99
N GLY A 221 12.37 22.03 -22.90
CA GLY A 221 13.50 21.68 -22.04
C GLY A 221 13.22 21.60 -20.53
N LEU A 222 11.99 21.75 -20.05
CA LEU A 222 11.63 21.56 -18.63
C LEU A 222 10.26 20.93 -18.48
N SER A 223 10.18 19.88 -17.66
CA SER A 223 8.92 19.23 -17.32
C SER A 223 8.83 18.96 -15.83
N ILE A 224 7.66 19.28 -15.28
CA ILE A 224 7.29 19.04 -13.88
C ILE A 224 5.97 18.28 -13.88
N TYR A 225 5.97 17.10 -13.29
CA TYR A 225 4.81 16.25 -13.14
C TYR A 225 4.46 16.07 -11.67
N ARG A 226 3.16 16.07 -11.35
CA ARG A 226 2.67 15.46 -10.12
C ARG A 226 2.63 13.95 -10.34
N VAL A 227 3.35 13.22 -9.51
CA VAL A 227 3.36 11.76 -9.51
C VAL A 227 2.71 11.29 -8.22
N SER A 228 1.91 10.23 -8.29
CA SER A 228 1.33 9.66 -7.08
C SER A 228 2.43 9.21 -6.10
N PRO A 229 2.30 9.44 -4.78
CA PRO A 229 3.26 8.98 -3.77
C PRO A 229 3.36 7.46 -3.66
N HIS A 230 2.51 6.73 -4.39
CA HIS A 230 2.50 5.27 -4.54
C HIS A 230 3.63 4.73 -5.42
N TYR A 231 4.34 5.60 -6.15
CA TYR A 231 5.43 5.25 -7.07
C TYR A 231 6.79 5.81 -6.63
N LYS A 232 7.85 5.08 -6.98
CA LYS A 232 9.22 5.61 -6.96
C LYS A 232 9.54 6.26 -8.31
N VAL A 233 10.17 7.43 -8.27
CA VAL A 233 10.57 8.17 -9.49
C VAL A 233 12.06 7.96 -9.73
N TYR A 234 12.38 7.06 -10.66
CA TYR A 234 13.78 6.77 -10.99
C TYR A 234 14.35 7.79 -11.99
N PRO A 235 15.68 7.99 -11.99
CA PRO A 235 16.32 9.01 -12.83
C PRO A 235 16.05 8.86 -14.34
N GLU A 236 15.93 7.62 -14.82
CA GLU A 236 15.85 7.28 -16.24
C GLU A 236 14.43 6.93 -16.71
N ASP A 237 13.44 6.91 -15.81
CA ASP A 237 12.09 6.46 -16.17
C ASP A 237 11.36 7.52 -17.02
N PRO A 238 10.74 7.14 -18.15
CA PRO A 238 9.94 8.06 -18.95
C PRO A 238 8.61 8.39 -18.27
N PHE A 239 8.09 9.59 -18.52
CA PHE A 239 6.75 9.99 -18.09
C PHE A 239 5.69 9.67 -19.14
N GLU A 240 4.53 9.22 -18.66
CA GLU A 240 3.28 9.13 -19.41
C GLU A 240 2.25 10.08 -18.77
N VAL A 241 1.50 10.81 -19.59
CA VAL A 241 0.46 11.71 -19.09
C VAL A 241 -0.72 10.88 -18.59
N ALA A 242 -1.09 11.07 -17.33
CA ALA A 242 -2.26 10.45 -16.74
C ALA A 242 -3.53 10.81 -17.52
N PRO A 243 -4.37 9.83 -17.94
CA PRO A 243 -5.60 10.10 -18.68
C PRO A 243 -6.70 10.70 -17.80
N GLU A 244 -6.66 10.47 -16.49
CA GLU A 244 -7.60 11.02 -15.51
C GLU A 244 -7.27 12.46 -15.08
N ALA A 245 -8.28 13.14 -14.54
CA ALA A 245 -8.10 14.46 -13.95
C ALA A 245 -7.17 14.40 -12.74
N MET A 246 -6.38 15.46 -12.53
CA MET A 246 -5.48 15.57 -11.39
C MET A 246 -6.27 15.45 -10.07
N PRO A 247 -5.95 14.46 -9.22
CA PRO A 247 -6.69 14.28 -7.98
C PRO A 247 -6.33 15.38 -6.97
N ARG A 248 -7.29 15.65 -6.09
CA ARG A 248 -7.15 16.58 -4.97
C ARG A 248 -6.28 15.97 -3.86
N LEU A 249 -5.54 16.81 -3.13
CA LEU A 249 -4.87 16.40 -1.89
C LEU A 249 -5.86 16.43 -0.73
N GLU A 250 -5.92 15.39 0.09
CA GLU A 250 -6.98 15.25 1.09
C GLU A 250 -6.42 14.75 2.41
N LEU A 251 -6.68 15.48 3.50
CA LEU A 251 -6.24 15.13 4.84
C LEU A 251 -7.29 15.52 5.88
N CYS A 252 -7.44 14.76 6.95
CA CYS A 252 -8.22 15.16 8.12
C CYS A 252 -7.39 16.04 9.06
N ARG A 253 -7.97 16.53 10.16
CA ARG A 253 -7.24 17.38 11.12
C ARG A 253 -6.24 16.55 11.93
N GLY A 254 -4.97 16.93 11.93
CA GLY A 254 -3.91 16.21 12.64
C GLY A 254 -3.19 15.14 11.81
N GLU A 255 -3.49 15.05 10.52
CA GLU A 255 -2.91 14.07 9.58
C GLU A 255 -1.79 14.70 8.74
N TYR A 256 -0.94 13.84 8.21
CA TYR A 256 0.07 14.19 7.23
C TYR A 256 -0.31 13.61 5.86
N GLU A 257 -0.32 14.44 4.82
CA GLU A 257 -0.63 14.03 3.44
C GLU A 257 0.60 14.27 2.55
N PRO A 258 1.35 13.21 2.21
CA PRO A 258 2.45 13.29 1.29
C PRO A 258 1.97 13.34 -0.17
N PHE A 259 2.69 14.08 -0.99
CA PHE A 259 2.57 14.03 -2.45
C PHE A 259 3.94 14.21 -3.07
N GLN A 260 4.09 13.80 -4.32
CA GLN A 260 5.38 13.82 -4.99
C GLN A 260 5.29 14.63 -6.28
N ILE A 261 6.31 15.44 -6.53
CA ILE A 261 6.55 15.99 -7.87
C ILE A 261 7.86 15.44 -8.42
N ALA A 262 7.90 15.27 -9.73
CA ALA A 262 9.09 14.89 -10.46
C ALA A 262 9.47 16.00 -11.42
N LEU A 263 10.75 16.36 -11.45
CA LEU A 263 11.31 17.38 -12.32
C LEU A 263 12.35 16.75 -13.23
N ARG A 264 12.27 17.08 -14.53
CA ARG A 264 13.27 16.76 -15.54
C ARG A 264 13.57 18.00 -16.36
N SER A 265 14.85 18.29 -16.54
CA SER A 265 15.34 19.47 -17.29
C SER A 265 16.36 19.03 -18.34
N ALA A 266 16.39 19.70 -19.49
CA ALA A 266 17.38 19.47 -20.55
C ALA A 266 18.77 20.00 -20.17
N GLU A 267 18.82 21.00 -19.29
CA GLU A 267 20.04 21.54 -18.70
C GLU A 267 20.17 21.12 -17.24
N ALA A 268 21.40 21.07 -16.73
CA ALA A 268 21.63 20.87 -15.31
C ALA A 268 21.18 22.10 -14.52
N LEU A 269 20.52 21.88 -13.39
CA LEU A 269 20.04 22.92 -12.48
C LEU A 269 20.64 22.70 -11.10
N GLU A 270 21.14 23.77 -10.48
CA GLU A 270 21.72 23.74 -9.14
C GLU A 270 20.72 24.30 -8.11
N ASP A 271 20.81 23.81 -6.87
CA ASP A 271 20.04 24.32 -5.72
C ASP A 271 18.52 24.40 -5.99
N VAL A 272 17.94 23.35 -6.57
CA VAL A 272 16.50 23.32 -6.87
C VAL A 272 15.68 23.11 -5.60
N THR A 273 14.65 23.92 -5.41
CA THR A 273 13.72 23.86 -4.27
C THR A 273 12.26 23.97 -4.71
N VAL A 274 11.37 23.50 -3.85
CA VAL A 274 9.92 23.69 -3.99
C VAL A 274 9.40 24.36 -2.72
N GLU A 275 8.75 25.50 -2.89
CA GLU A 275 8.20 26.29 -1.79
C GLU A 275 6.68 26.37 -1.91
N ALA A 276 5.99 26.43 -0.77
CA ALA A 276 4.54 26.63 -0.70
C ALA A 276 4.21 28.03 -0.18
N GLU A 277 3.17 28.64 -0.71
CA GLU A 277 2.72 29.99 -0.36
C GLU A 277 1.28 29.98 0.14
N GLY A 278 0.96 30.90 1.07
CA GLY A 278 -0.43 31.19 1.47
C GLY A 278 -1.16 30.06 2.21
N LEU A 279 -0.43 29.25 3.00
CA LEU A 279 -1.04 28.17 3.76
C LEU A 279 -2.03 28.69 4.82
N PRO A 280 -3.19 28.02 5.02
CA PRO A 280 -4.10 28.32 6.12
C PRO A 280 -3.43 28.16 7.50
N GLU A 281 -3.98 28.84 8.50
CA GLU A 281 -3.54 28.66 9.90
C GLU A 281 -3.67 27.20 10.35
N GLY A 282 -2.62 26.69 10.98
CA GLY A 282 -2.54 25.28 11.40
C GLY A 282 -2.23 24.30 10.26
N VAL A 283 -1.91 24.76 9.04
CA VAL A 283 -1.41 23.90 7.96
C VAL A 283 0.05 24.22 7.69
N THR A 284 0.88 23.19 7.63
CA THR A 284 2.32 23.29 7.37
C THR A 284 2.71 22.50 6.14
N PHE A 285 3.82 22.90 5.50
CA PHE A 285 4.37 22.27 4.31
C PHE A 285 5.84 21.91 4.55
N GLN A 286 6.23 20.73 4.12
CA GLN A 286 7.62 20.27 4.15
C GLN A 286 8.02 19.79 2.74
N CYS A 287 9.19 20.23 2.27
CA CYS A 287 9.82 19.74 1.05
C CYS A 287 11.06 18.93 1.41
N GLN A 288 11.12 17.69 0.93
CA GLN A 288 12.26 16.79 1.11
C GLN A 288 12.62 16.14 -0.23
N PRO A 289 13.70 16.58 -0.88
CA PRO A 289 14.23 15.88 -2.05
C PRO A 289 14.53 14.42 -1.75
N ALA A 290 14.14 13.53 -2.67
CA ALA A 290 14.51 12.12 -2.57
C ALA A 290 15.93 11.92 -3.09
N GLU A 291 16.82 11.43 -2.22
CA GLU A 291 18.17 11.04 -2.58
C GLU A 291 18.20 9.67 -3.24
N LEU A 292 19.30 9.36 -3.95
CA LEU A 292 19.49 8.09 -4.64
C LEU A 292 20.47 7.19 -3.88
N VAL A 293 20.15 5.89 -3.81
CA VAL A 293 21.05 4.83 -3.35
C VAL A 293 21.26 3.81 -4.46
N ASP A 294 22.48 3.33 -4.65
CA ASP A 294 22.80 2.37 -5.71
C ASP A 294 22.57 0.93 -5.24
N ILE A 295 21.48 0.31 -5.70
CA ILE A 295 21.17 -1.09 -5.41
C ILE A 295 21.88 -1.99 -6.40
N LYS A 296 22.92 -2.68 -5.92
CA LYS A 296 23.78 -3.54 -6.76
C LYS A 296 23.12 -4.87 -7.15
N GLN A 297 22.33 -5.46 -6.26
CA GLN A 297 21.65 -6.73 -6.48
C GLN A 297 20.19 -6.66 -6.00
N SER A 298 19.26 -7.11 -6.82
CA SER A 298 17.83 -7.20 -6.51
C SER A 298 17.15 -8.18 -7.47
N LYS A 299 16.07 -8.82 -7.02
CA LYS A 299 15.18 -9.63 -7.89
C LYS A 299 14.14 -8.79 -8.63
N VAL A 300 13.99 -7.51 -8.31
CA VAL A 300 12.99 -6.60 -8.87
C VAL A 300 13.63 -5.49 -9.68
N ARG A 301 14.52 -4.69 -9.09
CA ARG A 301 15.18 -3.58 -9.78
C ARG A 301 16.51 -3.22 -9.14
N THR A 302 17.55 -3.07 -9.95
CA THR A 302 18.89 -2.59 -9.56
C THR A 302 19.14 -1.15 -10.03
N GLY A 303 20.23 -0.56 -9.54
CA GLY A 303 20.70 0.78 -9.89
C GLY A 303 20.24 1.88 -8.92
N LEU A 304 20.42 3.13 -9.35
CA LEU A 304 20.09 4.33 -8.58
C LEU A 304 18.60 4.39 -8.24
N THR A 305 18.29 4.12 -6.98
CA THR A 305 16.93 3.99 -6.45
C THR A 305 16.62 5.14 -5.49
N PRO A 306 15.50 5.86 -5.67
CA PRO A 306 15.10 6.91 -4.73
C PRO A 306 14.59 6.29 -3.43
N ASP A 307 15.15 6.70 -2.29
CA ASP A 307 14.68 6.21 -0.98
C ASP A 307 14.90 7.17 0.20
N PRO A 308 16.12 7.66 0.51
CA PRO A 308 16.32 8.62 1.58
C PRO A 308 15.66 9.96 1.26
N LEU A 309 15.04 10.59 2.26
CA LEU A 309 14.49 11.94 2.15
C LEU A 309 15.39 12.93 2.89
N LEU A 310 15.92 13.90 2.16
CA LEU A 310 16.85 14.89 2.70
C LEU A 310 16.11 15.90 3.58
N ASN A 311 16.79 16.40 4.63
CA ASN A 311 16.26 17.48 5.46
C ASN A 311 16.61 18.87 4.89
N ASP A 312 17.68 18.96 4.09
CA ASP A 312 17.92 20.14 3.26
C ASP A 312 16.92 20.09 2.09
N PRO A 313 16.08 21.12 1.89
CA PRO A 313 15.09 21.13 0.83
C PRO A 313 15.70 21.32 -0.57
N ARG A 314 17.00 21.58 -0.68
CA ARG A 314 17.71 21.81 -1.95
C ARG A 314 18.27 20.53 -2.54
N ILE A 315 18.22 20.43 -3.86
CA ILE A 315 18.95 19.40 -4.60
C ILE A 315 19.31 19.85 -6.01
N ASP A 316 20.42 19.33 -6.52
CA ASP A 316 20.78 19.51 -7.93
C ASP A 316 20.00 18.54 -8.82
N VAL A 317 19.60 19.02 -9.99
CA VAL A 317 18.91 18.24 -11.02
C VAL A 317 19.84 18.11 -12.23
N PRO A 318 20.40 16.91 -12.48
CA PRO A 318 21.23 16.69 -13.66
C PRO A 318 20.42 16.83 -14.96
N ALA A 319 21.10 17.26 -16.02
CA ALA A 319 20.52 17.29 -17.36
C ALA A 319 19.98 15.91 -17.76
N GLU A 320 18.79 15.91 -18.35
CA GLU A 320 18.11 14.73 -18.88
C GLU A 320 17.92 13.60 -17.85
N ARG A 321 17.78 13.95 -16.56
CA ARG A 321 17.46 13.00 -15.49
C ARG A 321 16.37 13.51 -14.59
N ASN A 322 15.56 12.60 -14.10
CA ASN A 322 14.50 12.91 -13.15
C ASN A 322 15.11 13.09 -11.74
N ARG A 323 14.62 14.09 -11.01
CA ARG A 323 14.69 14.13 -9.53
C ARG A 323 13.28 14.27 -8.99
N SER A 324 12.99 13.58 -7.90
CA SER A 324 11.72 13.74 -7.18
C SER A 324 11.88 14.54 -5.88
N PHE A 325 10.82 15.28 -5.59
CA PHE A 325 10.65 16.00 -4.34
C PHE A 325 9.47 15.36 -3.63
N TRP A 326 9.72 14.79 -2.45
CA TRP A 326 8.69 14.33 -1.55
C TRP A 326 8.20 15.52 -0.74
N LEU A 327 6.94 15.86 -0.93
CA LEU A 327 6.30 17.01 -0.31
C LEU A 327 5.28 16.51 0.69
N THR A 328 5.12 17.17 1.83
CA THR A 328 4.15 16.74 2.85
C THR A 328 3.40 17.95 3.38
N LEU A 329 2.08 17.91 3.24
CA LEU A 329 1.18 18.78 3.98
C LEU A 329 0.91 18.14 5.34
N ARG A 330 0.84 18.96 6.38
CA ARG A 330 0.38 18.50 7.69
C ARG A 330 -0.62 19.51 8.21
N SER A 331 -1.78 19.02 8.62
CA SER A 331 -2.74 19.81 9.38
C SER A 331 -2.51 19.60 10.87
N GLU A 332 -2.66 20.67 11.65
CA GLU A 332 -2.81 20.58 13.08
C GLU A 332 -4.22 20.10 13.41
N ARG A 333 -4.38 19.49 14.59
CA ARG A 333 -5.68 18.97 15.03
C ARG A 333 -6.75 20.06 15.19
N GLY A 334 -6.32 21.30 15.44
CA GLY A 334 -7.17 22.49 15.55
C GLY A 334 -7.33 23.28 14.24
N ALA A 335 -6.73 22.83 13.13
CA ALA A 335 -6.81 23.54 11.85
C ALA A 335 -8.26 23.64 11.35
N ALA A 336 -8.57 24.71 10.61
CA ALA A 336 -9.88 24.88 9.99
C ALA A 336 -10.11 23.82 8.91
N ALA A 337 -11.27 23.17 8.94
CA ALA A 337 -11.71 22.27 7.88
C ALA A 337 -12.23 23.05 6.68
N GLY A 338 -12.04 22.53 5.46
CA GLY A 338 -12.48 23.17 4.23
C GLY A 338 -11.54 22.93 3.05
N ASP A 339 -11.92 23.48 1.90
CA ASP A 339 -11.12 23.43 0.68
C ASP A 339 -10.22 24.68 0.57
N PHE A 340 -9.00 24.52 0.06
CA PHE A 340 -8.11 25.63 -0.31
C PHE A 340 -7.23 25.23 -1.50
N GLU A 341 -6.52 26.20 -2.09
CA GLU A 341 -5.52 25.93 -3.13
C GLU A 341 -4.11 26.04 -2.55
N LEU A 342 -3.33 24.97 -2.66
CA LEU A 342 -1.90 24.99 -2.39
C LEU A 342 -1.19 25.63 -3.58
N ALA A 343 -0.64 26.82 -3.40
CA ALA A 343 0.23 27.46 -4.39
C ALA A 343 1.69 27.03 -4.14
N CYS A 344 2.35 26.51 -5.17
CA CYS A 344 3.74 26.10 -5.12
C CYS A 344 4.59 26.83 -6.16
N ARG A 345 5.83 27.16 -5.79
CA ARG A 345 6.87 27.71 -6.67
C ARG A 345 8.06 26.79 -6.70
N VAL A 346 8.65 26.63 -7.88
CA VAL A 346 9.86 25.84 -8.10
C VAL A 346 10.99 26.80 -8.47
N LEU A 347 12.07 26.77 -7.70
CA LEU A 347 13.19 27.68 -7.82
C LEU A 347 14.48 26.90 -8.12
N ALA A 348 15.41 27.47 -8.88
CA ALA A 348 16.82 27.08 -8.93
C ALA A 348 17.65 28.25 -8.39
N GLY A 349 18.17 28.11 -7.17
CA GLY A 349 18.69 29.24 -6.41
C GLY A 349 17.61 30.33 -6.24
N SER A 350 17.85 31.53 -6.76
CA SER A 350 16.87 32.63 -6.74
C SER A 350 15.99 32.74 -7.99
N LYS A 351 16.22 31.89 -9.01
CA LYS A 351 15.49 31.94 -10.29
C LYS A 351 14.24 31.07 -10.19
N GLU A 352 13.07 31.66 -10.44
CA GLU A 352 11.84 30.88 -10.57
C GLU A 352 11.81 30.13 -11.90
N LEU A 353 11.65 28.80 -11.82
CA LEU A 353 11.49 27.91 -12.96
C LEU A 353 10.01 27.83 -13.37
N GLY A 354 9.10 27.93 -12.40
CA GLY A 354 7.66 28.00 -12.62
C GLY A 354 6.86 27.84 -11.33
N SER A 355 5.55 27.87 -11.47
CA SER A 355 4.60 27.71 -10.35
C SER A 355 3.38 26.90 -10.77
N PHE A 356 2.75 26.26 -9.80
CA PHE A 356 1.55 25.45 -10.01
C PHE A 356 0.63 25.53 -8.77
N ARG A 357 -0.63 25.11 -8.95
CA ARG A 357 -1.62 25.05 -7.87
C ARG A 357 -2.23 23.68 -7.77
N LEU A 358 -2.44 23.21 -6.55
CA LEU A 358 -3.11 21.95 -6.27
C LEU A 358 -4.33 22.20 -5.38
N PRO A 359 -5.51 21.63 -5.70
CA PRO A 359 -6.63 21.69 -4.79
C PRO A 359 -6.34 20.81 -3.56
N VAL A 360 -6.71 21.29 -2.38
CA VAL A 360 -6.56 20.59 -1.10
C VAL A 360 -7.88 20.64 -0.32
N ARG A 361 -8.20 19.56 0.41
CA ARG A 361 -9.30 19.53 1.38
C ARG A 361 -8.82 19.07 2.75
N VAL A 362 -9.11 19.87 3.76
CA VAL A 362 -9.04 19.46 5.18
C VAL A 362 -10.40 18.94 5.62
N TRP A 363 -10.51 17.65 5.91
CA TRP A 363 -11.73 17.00 6.38
C TRP A 363 -12.05 17.34 7.85
N ASP A 364 -13.34 17.51 8.16
CA ASP A 364 -13.83 17.93 9.49
C ASP A 364 -14.03 16.73 10.43
N PHE A 365 -12.96 15.99 10.66
CA PHE A 365 -12.82 15.03 11.75
C PHE A 365 -11.33 14.96 12.15
N PRO A 366 -11.01 14.65 13.41
CA PRO A 366 -9.63 14.60 13.85
C PRO A 366 -9.04 13.20 13.71
N MET A 367 -7.78 13.14 13.28
CA MET A 367 -6.93 11.97 13.46
C MET A 367 -6.84 11.64 14.97
N PRO A 368 -6.92 10.36 15.38
CA PRO A 368 -6.72 9.94 16.77
C PRO A 368 -5.33 10.34 17.29
N LYS A 369 -5.26 10.81 18.54
CA LYS A 369 -3.98 11.21 19.16
C LYS A 369 -3.00 10.05 19.34
N LEU A 370 -3.53 8.88 19.68
CA LEU A 370 -2.75 7.66 19.93
C LEU A 370 -3.12 6.61 18.88
N PRO A 371 -2.16 5.79 18.43
CA PRO A 371 -2.43 4.77 17.44
C PRO A 371 -3.33 3.64 17.96
N HIS A 372 -4.24 3.14 17.11
CA HIS A 372 -5.04 1.94 17.39
C HIS A 372 -4.39 0.63 16.94
N LEU A 373 -3.32 0.72 16.16
CA LEU A 373 -2.44 -0.39 15.80
C LEU A 373 -1.13 -0.26 16.57
N ALA A 374 -0.74 -1.30 17.31
CA ALA A 374 0.56 -1.32 17.97
C ALA A 374 1.67 -1.74 16.99
N SER A 375 2.90 -1.34 17.26
CA SER A 375 4.06 -1.73 16.48
C SER A 375 5.28 -2.01 17.35
N LEU A 376 6.09 -2.98 16.97
CA LEU A 376 7.47 -3.15 17.43
C LEU A 376 8.33 -2.74 16.26
N VAL A 377 9.00 -1.60 16.29
CA VAL A 377 10.03 -1.32 15.29
C VAL A 377 11.35 -1.18 16.03
N GLU A 378 12.16 -2.25 15.99
CA GLU A 378 13.29 -2.38 16.90
C GLU A 378 14.32 -1.29 16.67
N PHE A 379 14.81 -0.75 17.79
CA PHE A 379 15.68 0.41 17.84
C PHE A 379 17.00 0.03 18.54
N ARG A 380 18.02 -0.36 17.76
CA ARG A 380 19.29 -0.90 18.28
C ARG A 380 20.43 0.13 18.29
N LEU A 381 20.31 1.22 19.05
CA LEU A 381 21.41 2.21 19.19
C LEU A 381 22.72 1.60 19.72
N CYS A 382 22.60 0.55 20.55
CA CYS A 382 23.64 0.10 21.47
C CYS A 382 24.29 -1.23 21.10
N ASN A 383 24.19 -1.68 19.85
CA ASN A 383 24.99 -2.85 19.48
C ASN A 383 26.48 -2.47 19.51
N ALA A 384 27.31 -3.23 20.25
CA ALA A 384 28.76 -3.02 20.32
C ALA A 384 29.44 -3.04 18.94
N ALA A 385 28.76 -3.60 17.93
CA ALA A 385 29.17 -3.64 16.53
C ALA A 385 28.72 -2.43 15.69
N SER A 386 27.83 -1.55 16.18
CA SER A 386 27.40 -0.36 15.44
C SER A 386 28.54 0.67 15.41
N SER A 387 28.95 1.08 14.21
CA SER A 387 29.98 2.10 14.01
C SER A 387 29.48 3.52 14.30
N PHE A 388 28.18 3.80 14.12
CA PHE A 388 27.62 5.15 14.18
C PHE A 388 27.40 5.66 15.62
N TYR A 389 26.97 4.80 16.53
CA TYR A 389 26.64 5.17 17.92
C TYR A 389 27.39 4.33 18.96
N LYS A 390 28.62 3.92 18.63
CA LYS A 390 29.46 3.09 19.50
C LYS A 390 29.63 3.72 20.89
N GLY A 391 29.44 2.91 21.94
CA GLY A 391 29.59 3.35 23.32
C GLY A 391 28.50 4.32 23.78
N PHE A 392 27.32 4.32 23.14
CA PHE A 392 26.23 5.25 23.44
C PHE A 392 25.94 5.42 24.94
N TYR A 393 25.90 4.33 25.71
CA TYR A 393 25.63 4.39 27.16
C TYR A 393 26.77 5.00 28.00
N GLU A 394 27.97 5.15 27.43
CA GLU A 394 29.13 5.80 28.04
C GLU A 394 29.17 7.31 27.74
N TRP A 395 28.31 7.79 26.83
CA TRP A 395 28.25 9.21 26.50
C TRP A 395 27.69 10.03 27.66
N PRO A 396 27.97 11.35 27.72
CA PRO A 396 27.28 12.25 28.64
C PRO A 396 25.76 12.13 28.51
N ILE A 397 25.05 12.09 29.64
CA ILE A 397 23.61 11.79 29.67
C ILE A 397 22.81 12.79 28.81
N GLU A 398 23.20 14.06 28.78
CA GLU A 398 22.54 15.10 27.98
C GLU A 398 22.67 14.85 26.48
N ARG A 399 23.80 14.25 26.05
CA ARG A 399 24.02 13.85 24.64
C ARG A 399 23.13 12.65 24.29
N GLN A 400 23.04 11.66 25.17
CA GLN A 400 22.13 10.52 25.00
C GLN A 400 20.67 10.99 24.86
N ILE A 401 20.23 11.88 25.75
CA ILE A 401 18.87 12.43 25.77
C ILE A 401 18.54 13.16 24.45
N ARG A 402 19.46 13.96 23.90
CA ARG A 402 19.21 14.66 22.63
C ARG A 402 18.95 13.67 21.49
N LEU A 403 19.80 12.65 21.36
CA LEU A 403 19.65 11.62 20.32
C LEU A 403 18.35 10.82 20.50
N ILE A 404 18.05 10.36 21.72
CA ILE A 404 16.82 9.60 22.02
C ILE A 404 15.57 10.43 21.72
N ARG A 405 15.55 11.72 22.13
CA ARG A 405 14.42 12.61 21.82
C ARG A 405 14.23 12.77 20.31
N ALA A 406 15.30 12.88 19.52
CA ALA A 406 15.20 12.97 18.07
C ALA A 406 14.55 11.73 17.46
N HIS A 407 14.99 10.53 17.87
CA HIS A 407 14.37 9.28 17.43
C HIS A 407 12.93 9.14 17.92
N TYR A 408 12.62 9.44 19.18
CA TYR A 408 11.25 9.32 19.69
C TYR A 408 10.29 10.32 19.05
N ARG A 409 10.77 11.51 18.66
CA ARG A 409 9.99 12.43 17.80
C ARG A 409 9.70 11.80 16.45
N TRP A 410 10.69 11.12 15.85
CA TRP A 410 10.49 10.40 14.61
C TRP A 410 9.46 9.27 14.78
N TYR A 411 9.59 8.41 15.80
CA TYR A 411 8.62 7.35 16.10
C TYR A 411 7.20 7.89 16.29
N GLN A 412 7.04 8.94 17.11
CA GLN A 412 5.75 9.59 17.35
C GLN A 412 5.16 10.18 16.07
N LYS A 413 5.97 10.86 15.24
CA LYS A 413 5.53 11.39 13.93
C LYS A 413 5.00 10.26 13.02
N HIS A 414 5.58 9.06 13.11
CA HIS A 414 5.22 7.93 12.25
C HIS A 414 4.18 6.99 12.88
N ARG A 415 3.64 7.33 14.06
CA ARG A 415 2.70 6.50 14.83
C ARG A 415 3.26 5.11 15.19
N LEU A 416 4.59 5.00 15.35
CA LEU A 416 5.30 3.76 15.65
C LEU A 416 5.79 3.73 17.11
N GLN A 417 6.04 2.54 17.65
CA GLN A 417 6.69 2.33 18.95
C GLN A 417 8.03 1.60 18.78
N PRO A 418 9.09 2.05 19.50
CA PRO A 418 10.42 1.47 19.41
C PRO A 418 10.50 0.14 20.15
N GLY A 419 11.28 -0.81 19.65
CA GLY A 419 11.48 -2.12 20.30
C GLY A 419 12.32 -2.12 21.58
N VAL A 420 12.91 -0.99 21.98
CA VAL A 420 13.63 -0.83 23.26
C VAL A 420 13.40 0.60 23.78
N VAL A 421 13.25 0.72 25.10
CA VAL A 421 12.98 2.01 25.74
C VAL A 421 14.20 2.46 26.55
N TRP A 422 14.53 3.74 26.41
CA TRP A 422 15.57 4.41 27.17
C TRP A 422 14.98 5.15 28.39
N PRO A 423 15.66 5.16 29.54
CA PRO A 423 16.93 4.48 29.82
C PRO A 423 16.78 2.96 29.93
N GLU A 424 17.80 2.21 29.52
CA GLU A 424 17.85 0.76 29.76
C GLU A 424 17.86 0.47 31.27
N VAL A 425 17.14 -0.56 31.70
CA VAL A 425 17.12 -1.02 33.09
C VAL A 425 18.35 -1.90 33.36
N ARG A 426 19.18 -1.55 34.34
CA ARG A 426 20.35 -2.34 34.73
C ARG A 426 20.36 -2.64 36.21
N VAL A 427 20.74 -3.86 36.56
CA VAL A 427 20.92 -4.30 37.95
C VAL A 427 22.32 -4.86 38.14
N GLU A 428 22.83 -4.77 39.35
CA GLU A 428 24.15 -5.29 39.71
C GLU A 428 24.13 -5.82 41.14
N GLN A 429 25.14 -6.61 41.50
CA GLN A 429 25.35 -6.98 42.90
C GLN A 429 26.27 -5.96 43.56
N ASP A 430 25.87 -5.47 44.73
CA ASP A 430 26.71 -4.61 45.54
C ASP A 430 27.85 -5.38 46.23
N ALA A 431 28.64 -4.69 47.05
CA ALA A 431 29.75 -5.32 47.78
C ALA A 431 29.33 -6.41 48.78
N SER A 432 28.05 -6.48 49.14
CA SER A 432 27.48 -7.52 50.02
C SER A 432 26.89 -8.70 49.24
N GLY A 433 26.84 -8.62 47.90
CA GLY A 433 26.19 -9.59 47.04
C GLY A 433 24.68 -9.38 46.88
N GLU A 434 24.14 -8.26 47.38
CA GLU A 434 22.72 -7.92 47.22
C GLU A 434 22.49 -7.30 45.85
N TRP A 435 21.42 -7.72 45.17
CA TRP A 435 21.02 -7.13 43.90
C TRP A 435 20.43 -5.73 44.09
N VAL A 436 21.04 -4.75 43.45
CA VAL A 436 20.65 -3.34 43.46
C VAL A 436 20.37 -2.83 42.05
N PHE A 437 19.57 -1.77 41.96
CA PHE A 437 19.22 -1.12 40.69
C PHE A 437 20.31 -0.11 40.31
N ALA A 438 21.26 -0.54 39.48
CA ALA A 438 22.50 0.17 39.15
C ALA A 438 22.28 1.61 38.64
N ASN A 439 21.22 1.85 37.87
CA ASN A 439 20.90 3.15 37.31
C ASN A 439 19.49 3.65 37.68
N ARG A 440 19.05 3.33 38.91
CA ARG A 440 17.73 3.67 39.44
C ARG A 440 17.38 5.15 39.26
N ASP A 441 18.29 6.05 39.61
CA ASP A 441 18.01 7.49 39.61
C ASP A 441 17.77 8.01 38.18
N VAL A 442 18.54 7.52 37.20
CA VAL A 442 18.36 7.86 35.79
C VAL A 442 16.99 7.38 35.29
N VAL A 443 16.62 6.13 35.59
CA VAL A 443 15.30 5.59 35.20
C VAL A 443 14.18 6.36 35.89
N ALA A 444 14.27 6.59 37.21
CA ALA A 444 13.27 7.31 37.98
C ALA A 444 13.07 8.76 37.52
N GLU A 445 14.14 9.43 37.09
CA GLU A 445 14.11 10.80 36.61
C GLU A 445 13.54 10.92 35.20
N TYR A 446 14.04 10.14 34.24
CA TYR A 446 13.78 10.41 32.83
C TYR A 446 12.58 9.66 32.27
N PHE A 447 12.33 8.44 32.73
CA PHE A 447 11.23 7.64 32.23
C PHE A 447 9.86 8.34 32.26
N PRO A 448 9.42 8.99 33.36
CA PRO A 448 8.16 9.73 33.37
C PRO A 448 8.18 10.97 32.47
N GLN A 449 9.35 11.57 32.22
CA GLN A 449 9.48 12.71 31.31
C GLN A 449 9.23 12.27 29.87
N PHE A 450 9.88 11.18 29.43
CA PHE A 450 9.70 10.64 28.08
C PHE A 450 8.29 10.08 27.87
N TRP A 451 7.72 9.39 28.87
CA TRP A 451 6.32 8.97 28.83
C TRP A 451 5.36 10.13 28.57
N LYS A 452 5.58 11.27 29.25
CA LYS A 452 4.76 12.48 29.10
C LYS A 452 5.00 13.20 27.78
N GLU A 453 6.25 13.27 27.31
CA GLU A 453 6.65 13.92 26.06
C GLU A 453 6.21 13.11 24.83
N PHE A 454 6.20 11.78 24.94
CA PHE A 454 5.96 10.85 23.82
C PHE A 454 4.90 9.77 24.13
N PRO A 455 3.64 10.15 24.45
CA PRO A 455 2.64 9.18 24.89
C PRO A 455 2.31 8.10 23.85
N GLY A 456 2.42 8.38 22.55
CA GLY A 456 2.21 7.38 21.49
C GLY A 456 3.34 6.34 21.40
N VAL A 457 4.57 6.76 21.66
CA VAL A 457 5.78 5.91 21.70
C VAL A 457 5.72 4.97 22.92
N PHE A 458 5.19 5.46 24.04
CA PHE A 458 5.11 4.74 25.31
C PHE A 458 3.77 3.99 25.53
N GLN A 459 2.85 4.04 24.55
CA GLN A 459 1.55 3.36 24.64
C GLN A 459 1.68 1.83 24.64
N PHE A 460 2.72 1.34 23.95
CA PHE A 460 3.13 -0.04 23.88
C PHE A 460 4.65 -0.08 24.10
N MET A 461 5.13 -0.90 25.03
CA MET A 461 6.57 -0.96 25.34
C MET A 461 7.08 -2.38 25.48
N TRP A 462 8.28 -2.59 24.97
CA TRP A 462 8.95 -3.88 24.94
C TRP A 462 10.16 -3.80 25.85
N LEU A 463 10.37 -4.84 26.65
CA LEU A 463 11.60 -5.02 27.39
C LEU A 463 12.24 -6.32 26.90
N ARG A 464 13.31 -6.14 26.13
CA ARG A 464 14.14 -7.20 25.60
C ARG A 464 15.20 -7.58 26.64
N THR A 465 14.81 -8.40 27.62
CA THR A 465 15.74 -8.91 28.64
C THR A 465 15.65 -10.44 28.71
N GLY A 466 16.81 -11.10 28.57
CA GLY A 466 16.94 -12.56 28.63
C GLY A 466 16.28 -13.30 27.48
N LEU A 467 16.36 -12.76 26.26
CA LEU A 467 15.76 -13.33 25.06
C LEU A 467 16.30 -14.75 24.77
N VAL A 468 15.39 -15.70 24.52
CA VAL A 468 15.72 -17.11 24.22
C VAL A 468 15.44 -17.41 22.74
N GLY A 469 16.47 -17.68 21.93
CA GLY A 469 16.25 -17.73 20.48
C GLY A 469 17.46 -17.79 19.55
N TYR A 470 17.21 -17.68 18.24
CA TYR A 470 18.23 -17.66 17.18
C TYR A 470 19.26 -16.54 17.42
N GLY A 471 20.55 -16.87 17.30
CA GLY A 471 21.66 -15.93 17.57
C GLY A 471 21.91 -15.63 19.05
N THR A 472 21.15 -16.23 19.98
CA THR A 472 21.40 -16.19 21.43
C THR A 472 21.75 -17.59 21.93
N ASN A 473 22.63 -17.70 22.94
CA ASN A 473 22.82 -18.98 23.63
C ASN A 473 21.52 -19.28 24.38
N PHE A 474 20.80 -20.33 24.00
CA PHE A 474 19.64 -20.80 24.74
C PHE A 474 20.08 -21.07 26.19
N PRO A 475 19.62 -20.29 27.20
CA PRO A 475 20.03 -20.53 28.56
C PRO A 475 19.51 -21.90 28.97
N GLN A 476 20.42 -22.86 29.09
CA GLN A 476 20.12 -24.14 29.71
C GLN A 476 19.99 -23.86 31.19
N ILE A 477 18.75 -23.60 31.64
CA ILE A 477 18.49 -23.17 33.02
C ILE A 477 19.01 -24.19 34.05
N ASP A 478 19.26 -25.44 33.68
CA ASP A 478 19.82 -26.47 34.56
C ASP A 478 21.35 -26.35 34.76
N THR A 479 22.02 -25.44 34.04
CA THR A 479 23.45 -25.16 34.17
C THR A 479 23.73 -24.00 35.14
N GLU A 480 24.96 -23.92 35.67
CA GLU A 480 25.36 -22.82 36.56
C GLU A 480 25.26 -21.45 35.87
N GLU A 481 25.63 -21.37 34.58
CA GLU A 481 25.51 -20.15 33.77
C GLU A 481 24.05 -19.76 33.56
N GLY A 482 23.19 -20.72 33.21
CA GLY A 482 21.75 -20.50 33.06
C GLY A 482 21.07 -20.06 34.36
N GLN A 483 21.49 -20.59 35.51
CA GLN A 483 20.99 -20.13 36.83
C GLN A 483 21.42 -18.70 37.15
N LYS A 484 22.67 -18.31 36.82
CA LYS A 484 23.15 -16.93 36.99
C LYS A 484 22.37 -15.94 36.14
N GLU A 485 22.14 -16.27 34.86
CA GLU A 485 21.32 -15.45 33.97
C GLU A 485 19.88 -15.34 34.48
N LEU A 486 19.29 -16.46 34.92
CA LEU A 486 17.94 -16.47 35.49
C LEU A 486 17.85 -15.60 36.75
N GLU A 487 18.86 -15.63 37.62
CA GLU A 487 18.92 -14.80 38.83
C GLU A 487 19.02 -13.30 38.48
N TYR A 488 19.88 -12.95 37.52
CA TYR A 488 19.97 -11.58 36.99
C TYR A 488 18.60 -11.10 36.46
N GLN A 489 17.96 -11.90 35.61
CA GLN A 489 16.69 -11.54 34.98
C GLN A 489 15.54 -11.41 35.99
N ARG A 490 15.48 -12.31 36.99
CA ARG A 490 14.51 -12.20 38.08
C ARG A 490 14.71 -10.92 38.89
N ASN A 491 15.95 -10.57 39.21
CA ASN A 491 16.22 -9.35 40.00
C ASN A 491 16.02 -8.07 39.18
N LEU A 492 16.36 -8.09 37.88
CA LEU A 492 16.05 -7.01 36.94
C LEU A 492 14.55 -6.71 36.94
N TRP A 493 13.72 -7.74 36.71
CA TRP A 493 12.27 -7.60 36.71
C TRP A 493 11.74 -7.17 38.07
N ARG A 494 12.22 -7.77 39.16
CA ARG A 494 11.78 -7.45 40.52
C ARG A 494 12.02 -5.96 40.83
N LEU A 495 13.25 -5.49 40.69
CA LEU A 495 13.64 -4.12 41.04
C LEU A 495 12.99 -3.07 40.15
N PHE A 496 12.83 -3.37 38.85
CA PHE A 496 12.11 -2.48 37.94
C PHE A 496 10.63 -2.37 38.28
N LEU A 497 9.98 -3.51 38.56
CA LEU A 497 8.56 -3.53 38.90
C LEU A 497 8.29 -2.93 40.28
N GLU A 498 9.18 -3.10 41.26
CA GLU A 498 9.12 -2.41 42.56
C GLU A 498 9.19 -0.88 42.37
N LEU A 499 10.09 -0.38 41.53
CA LEU A 499 10.15 1.06 41.20
C LEU A 499 8.88 1.51 40.47
N ALA A 500 8.39 0.73 39.51
CA ALA A 500 7.16 1.04 38.79
C ALA A 500 5.96 1.11 39.74
N ASP A 501 5.85 0.19 40.70
CA ASP A 501 4.79 0.18 41.71
C ASP A 501 4.92 1.37 42.67
N GLU A 502 6.14 1.69 43.14
CA GLU A 502 6.43 2.88 43.95
C GLU A 502 5.97 4.17 43.26
N LYS A 503 6.20 4.26 41.94
CA LYS A 503 5.88 5.45 41.14
C LYS A 503 4.49 5.43 40.49
N GLY A 504 3.74 4.34 40.63
CA GLY A 504 2.41 4.17 40.03
C GLY A 504 2.44 4.08 38.49
N TRP A 505 3.51 3.57 37.89
CA TRP A 505 3.61 3.41 36.44
C TRP A 505 2.82 2.19 35.97
N PRO A 506 2.04 2.27 34.87
CA PRO A 506 1.17 1.19 34.41
C PRO A 506 1.93 0.08 33.66
N VAL A 507 3.12 -0.30 34.14
CA VAL A 507 4.05 -1.19 33.44
C VAL A 507 3.40 -2.54 33.14
N ARG A 508 2.82 -3.21 34.13
CA ARG A 508 2.18 -4.54 33.94
C ARG A 508 0.97 -4.52 33.02
N GLU A 509 0.37 -3.35 32.76
CA GLU A 509 -0.77 -3.23 31.87
C GLU A 509 -0.35 -2.96 30.42
N ARG A 510 0.71 -2.16 30.23
CA ARG A 510 1.10 -1.62 28.93
C ARG A 510 2.32 -2.31 28.32
N TYR A 511 3.10 -3.06 29.11
CA TYR A 511 4.38 -3.62 28.68
C TYR A 511 4.22 -5.07 28.30
N VAL A 512 5.08 -5.49 27.38
CA VAL A 512 5.18 -6.86 26.92
C VAL A 512 6.59 -7.34 27.12
N TRP A 513 6.71 -8.53 27.70
CA TRP A 513 7.98 -9.22 27.83
C TRP A 513 8.28 -9.95 26.54
N TYR A 514 9.28 -9.49 25.79
CA TYR A 514 9.76 -10.19 24.60
C TYR A 514 10.72 -11.29 25.03
N ALA A 515 10.22 -12.52 25.16
CA ALA A 515 10.93 -13.63 25.80
C ALA A 515 11.63 -14.58 24.82
N GLY A 516 11.22 -14.63 23.54
CA GLY A 516 11.88 -15.53 22.59
C GLY A 516 11.85 -15.09 21.13
N ASP A 517 12.97 -15.32 20.44
CA ASP A 517 13.25 -14.90 19.06
C ASP A 517 13.53 -16.11 18.17
N GLU A 518 12.63 -16.41 17.25
CA GLU A 518 12.65 -17.57 16.36
C GLU A 518 12.83 -18.96 17.04
N PRO A 519 12.24 -19.25 18.22
CA PRO A 519 12.47 -20.53 18.92
C PRO A 519 11.96 -21.75 18.13
N ILE A 520 11.16 -21.58 17.07
CA ILE A 520 10.57 -22.67 16.27
C ILE A 520 11.06 -22.60 14.80
N CYS A 521 12.13 -21.84 14.52
CA CYS A 521 12.57 -21.56 13.15
C CYS A 521 12.75 -22.84 12.30
N PRO A 522 12.17 -22.90 11.07
CA PRO A 522 12.28 -24.05 10.17
C PRO A 522 13.70 -24.44 9.77
N HIS A 523 14.69 -23.55 9.96
CA HIS A 523 16.09 -23.84 9.67
C HIS A 523 16.75 -24.77 10.70
N TYR A 524 16.12 -25.04 11.84
CA TYR A 524 16.62 -26.00 12.82
C TYR A 524 16.25 -27.44 12.46
N GLU A 525 17.25 -28.34 12.52
CA GLU A 525 17.04 -29.79 12.38
C GLU A 525 16.15 -30.38 13.50
N THR A 526 16.12 -29.74 14.68
CA THR A 526 15.25 -30.12 15.81
C THR A 526 14.64 -28.91 16.51
N ARG A 527 13.36 -28.98 16.89
CA ARG A 527 12.62 -27.87 17.54
C ARG A 527 12.41 -28.06 19.04
N GLU A 528 12.70 -29.25 19.57
CA GLU A 528 12.34 -29.62 20.95
C GLU A 528 13.10 -28.83 22.00
N GLU A 529 14.41 -28.64 21.83
CA GLU A 529 15.25 -27.95 22.81
C GLU A 529 14.94 -26.44 22.89
N PRO A 530 14.86 -25.68 21.79
CA PRO A 530 14.44 -24.28 21.83
C PRO A 530 13.07 -24.05 22.49
N ILE A 531 12.07 -24.89 22.15
CA ILE A 531 10.73 -24.84 22.75
C ILE A 531 10.80 -25.11 24.25
N ARG A 532 11.54 -26.15 24.66
CA ARG A 532 11.74 -26.49 26.08
C ARG A 532 12.41 -25.34 26.83
N SER A 533 13.50 -24.81 26.29
CA SER A 533 14.26 -23.71 26.91
C SER A 533 13.41 -22.47 27.11
N LEU A 534 12.67 -22.03 26.08
CA LEU A 534 11.77 -20.89 26.21
C LEU A 534 10.67 -21.15 27.25
N ARG A 535 10.04 -22.33 27.22
CA ARG A 535 8.98 -22.69 28.18
C ARG A 535 9.50 -22.69 29.61
N ASP A 536 10.64 -23.29 29.85
CA ASP A 536 11.17 -23.47 31.19
C ASP A 536 11.71 -22.13 31.73
N TYR A 537 12.32 -21.32 30.86
CA TYR A 537 12.71 -19.94 31.17
C TYR A 537 11.51 -19.04 31.53
N VAL A 538 10.46 -19.04 30.70
CA VAL A 538 9.23 -18.30 30.99
C VAL A 538 8.61 -18.74 32.31
N ARG A 539 8.50 -20.05 32.56
CA ARG A 539 7.99 -20.57 33.84
C ARG A 539 8.82 -20.10 35.03
N ALA A 540 10.14 -20.00 34.87
CA ALA A 540 11.03 -19.61 35.95
C ALA A 540 10.95 -18.12 36.29
N VAL A 541 10.69 -17.24 35.33
CA VAL A 541 10.59 -15.77 35.54
C VAL A 541 9.16 -15.31 35.81
N ARG A 542 8.13 -16.03 35.32
CA ARG A 542 6.70 -15.69 35.46
C ARG A 542 6.29 -15.28 36.90
N PRO A 543 6.75 -15.92 37.99
CA PRO A 543 6.41 -15.51 39.35
C PRO A 543 6.79 -14.07 39.72
N VAL A 544 7.78 -13.49 39.04
CA VAL A 544 8.24 -12.10 39.26
C VAL A 544 7.45 -11.12 38.40
N VAL A 545 7.28 -11.42 37.11
CA VAL A 545 6.60 -10.51 36.15
C VAL A 545 5.08 -10.52 36.27
N GLY A 546 4.50 -11.56 36.88
CA GLY A 546 3.06 -11.70 37.09
C GLY A 546 2.29 -11.86 35.77
N ASN A 547 1.21 -11.08 35.61
CA ASN A 547 0.29 -11.18 34.47
C ASN A 547 0.71 -10.36 33.24
N MET A 548 1.95 -9.88 33.19
CA MET A 548 2.47 -9.20 32.01
C MET A 548 2.47 -10.15 30.81
N ALA A 549 2.02 -9.66 29.65
CA ALA A 549 1.94 -10.47 28.44
C ALA A 549 3.34 -10.88 27.97
N VAL A 550 3.49 -12.13 27.56
CA VAL A 550 4.73 -12.66 26.99
C VAL A 550 4.61 -12.74 25.47
N MET A 551 5.55 -12.13 24.77
CA MET A 551 5.69 -12.25 23.33
C MET A 551 6.82 -13.20 22.95
N ALA A 552 6.62 -13.95 21.86
CA ALA A 552 7.70 -14.57 21.11
C ALA A 552 7.49 -14.35 19.61
N SER A 553 8.58 -14.07 18.89
CA SER A 553 8.59 -14.10 17.43
C SER A 553 8.83 -15.53 17.01
N ALA A 554 7.78 -16.24 16.63
CA ALA A 554 7.82 -17.69 16.48
C ALA A 554 6.87 -18.20 15.40
N TRP A 555 7.34 -19.14 14.57
CA TRP A 555 6.59 -19.68 13.44
C TRP A 555 6.94 -21.16 13.20
N PRO A 556 5.96 -21.99 12.77
CA PRO A 556 4.53 -21.69 12.79
C PRO A 556 4.01 -21.54 14.22
N PHE A 557 2.75 -21.13 14.37
CA PHE A 557 2.04 -21.24 15.64
C PHE A 557 2.14 -22.68 16.18
N ASP A 558 2.65 -22.86 17.40
CA ASP A 558 2.89 -24.17 17.99
C ASP A 558 2.19 -24.29 19.36
N ARG A 559 1.34 -25.32 19.48
CA ARG A 559 0.53 -25.56 20.67
C ARG A 559 1.38 -25.84 21.93
N THR A 560 2.63 -26.28 21.77
CA THR A 560 3.52 -26.59 22.90
C THR A 560 3.96 -25.36 23.69
N LEU A 561 3.90 -24.17 23.08
CA LEU A 561 4.23 -22.90 23.73
C LEU A 561 3.00 -22.14 24.26
N LEU A 562 1.79 -22.70 24.17
CA LEU A 562 0.55 -22.06 24.66
C LEU A 562 0.61 -21.63 26.13
N SER A 563 1.32 -22.38 26.98
CA SER A 563 1.46 -22.04 28.40
C SER A 563 2.42 -20.88 28.67
N SER A 564 3.22 -20.50 27.68
CA SER A 564 4.37 -19.62 27.86
C SER A 564 4.22 -18.32 27.08
N VAL A 565 3.62 -18.36 25.90
CA VAL A 565 3.52 -17.22 25.00
C VAL A 565 2.06 -16.76 24.91
N ASP A 566 1.84 -15.46 25.05
CA ASP A 566 0.54 -14.78 25.02
C ASP A 566 0.31 -14.05 23.69
N ILE A 567 1.39 -13.51 23.11
CA ILE A 567 1.42 -12.79 21.84
C ILE A 567 2.46 -13.45 20.92
N TRP A 568 2.05 -13.84 19.72
CA TRP A 568 2.92 -14.50 18.76
C TRP A 568 3.12 -13.61 17.54
N THR A 569 4.32 -13.09 17.34
CA THR A 569 4.63 -12.42 16.09
C THR A 569 5.13 -13.46 15.11
N MET A 570 4.44 -13.60 13.98
CA MET A 570 4.71 -14.68 13.02
C MET A 570 5.41 -14.11 11.80
N ARG A 571 6.48 -14.81 11.40
CA ARG A 571 7.30 -14.44 10.26
C ARG A 571 6.54 -14.51 8.95
N ALA A 572 6.59 -13.40 8.23
CA ALA A 572 6.21 -13.26 6.85
C ALA A 572 7.36 -13.67 5.93
N TYR A 573 7.84 -14.92 5.94
CA TYR A 573 8.90 -15.29 4.99
C TYR A 573 8.35 -15.17 3.56
N CYS A 574 8.69 -14.07 2.92
CA CYS A 574 8.24 -13.71 1.60
C CYS A 574 9.00 -14.48 0.51
N SER A 575 8.82 -15.80 0.52
CA SER A 575 8.74 -16.56 -0.72
C SER A 575 7.24 -16.86 -0.98
N PRO A 576 6.79 -17.00 -2.24
CA PRO A 576 5.56 -17.73 -2.55
C PRO A 576 5.34 -19.02 -1.72
N ASP A 577 6.43 -19.59 -1.20
CA ASP A 577 6.48 -20.87 -0.50
C ASP A 577 6.19 -20.81 1.02
N PHE A 578 6.16 -19.63 1.67
CA PHE A 578 5.95 -19.53 3.14
C PHE A 578 4.95 -18.43 3.59
N PRO A 579 3.74 -18.40 3.02
CA PRO A 579 2.75 -17.42 3.45
C PRO A 579 2.19 -17.71 4.83
N LEU A 580 1.72 -16.65 5.50
CA LEU A 580 0.92 -16.81 6.71
C LEU A 580 -0.58 -16.92 6.34
N ASP A 581 -1.17 -18.07 6.67
CA ASP A 581 -2.59 -18.32 6.45
C ASP A 581 -3.46 -17.72 7.56
N ARG A 582 -4.70 -17.36 7.22
CA ARG A 582 -5.76 -17.01 8.20
C ARG A 582 -6.06 -18.11 9.23
N MET A 583 -5.76 -19.37 8.90
CA MET A 583 -6.09 -20.52 9.75
C MET A 583 -5.33 -20.49 11.10
N PRO A 584 -3.99 -20.32 11.14
CA PRO A 584 -3.26 -20.00 12.37
C PRO A 584 -3.86 -18.86 13.19
N VAL A 585 -4.39 -17.82 12.53
CA VAL A 585 -5.03 -16.68 13.22
C VAL A 585 -6.27 -17.07 13.99
N ALA A 586 -7.18 -17.78 13.34
CA ALA A 586 -8.38 -18.30 13.98
C ALA A 586 -8.04 -19.28 15.11
N GLU A 587 -7.03 -20.13 14.91
CA GLU A 587 -6.61 -21.11 15.91
C GLU A 587 -6.04 -20.46 17.18
N ALA A 588 -5.11 -19.51 17.05
CA ALA A 588 -4.53 -18.81 18.19
C ALA A 588 -5.62 -18.12 19.04
N ARG A 589 -6.60 -17.49 18.38
CA ARG A 589 -7.74 -16.84 19.04
C ARG A 589 -8.60 -17.81 19.84
N CYS A 590 -8.82 -19.03 19.35
CA CYS A 590 -9.54 -20.07 20.09
C CYS A 590 -8.86 -20.45 21.42
N TYR A 591 -7.55 -20.22 21.53
CA TYR A 591 -6.78 -20.43 22.76
C TYR A 591 -6.61 -19.15 23.60
N GLY A 592 -7.27 -18.05 23.24
CA GLY A 592 -7.10 -16.76 23.91
C GLY A 592 -5.68 -16.22 23.74
N LYS A 593 -5.12 -16.32 22.53
CA LYS A 593 -3.80 -15.79 22.17
C LYS A 593 -3.94 -14.73 21.10
N ALA A 594 -3.04 -13.74 21.14
CA ALA A 594 -2.94 -12.71 20.12
C ALA A 594 -1.82 -13.07 19.14
N LEU A 595 -1.93 -12.59 17.90
CA LEU A 595 -0.89 -12.70 16.89
C LEU A 595 -0.51 -11.33 16.36
N GLY A 596 0.74 -11.17 15.98
CA GLY A 596 1.25 -10.00 15.29
C GLY A 596 1.84 -10.35 13.94
N LEU A 597 1.93 -9.35 13.07
CA LEU A 597 2.56 -9.48 11.76
C LEU A 597 4.03 -9.08 11.83
N THR A 598 4.96 -10.03 11.68
CA THR A 598 6.39 -9.71 11.55
C THR A 598 6.70 -9.28 10.12
N LEU A 599 7.46 -8.20 9.98
CA LEU A 599 7.80 -7.49 8.74
C LEU A 599 9.25 -7.80 8.29
N ASP A 600 9.91 -8.75 8.93
CA ASP A 600 11.29 -9.17 8.65
C ASP A 600 11.38 -9.88 7.30
N GLY A 601 12.31 -9.45 6.44
CA GLY A 601 12.34 -9.92 5.06
C GLY A 601 11.02 -9.64 4.33
N SER A 602 10.16 -8.75 4.86
CA SER A 602 8.94 -8.36 4.18
C SER A 602 9.35 -7.72 2.87
N LEU A 603 8.89 -8.29 1.77
CA LEU A 603 9.05 -7.65 0.48
C LEU A 603 8.30 -6.30 0.45
N ASN A 604 7.55 -5.94 1.49
CA ASN A 604 6.88 -4.65 1.60
C ASN A 604 7.80 -3.51 2.03
N LEU A 605 8.86 -3.72 2.84
CA LEU A 605 9.74 -2.65 3.34
C LEU A 605 11.15 -2.62 2.71
N CYS A 606 11.36 -3.32 1.59
CA CYS A 606 12.62 -3.27 0.85
C CYS A 606 12.75 -2.01 -0.03
N MET A 607 13.97 -1.50 -0.23
CA MET A 607 14.25 -0.31 -1.06
C MET A 607 13.90 -0.51 -2.54
N ASP A 608 13.93 -1.74 -3.05
CA ASP A 608 13.73 -2.09 -4.45
C ASP A 608 12.24 -2.32 -4.82
N ARG A 609 11.32 -1.76 -4.04
CA ARG A 609 9.86 -1.93 -4.18
C ARG A 609 9.21 -0.62 -4.52
N GLU A 610 8.07 -0.69 -5.19
CA GLU A 610 7.23 0.48 -5.40
C GLU A 610 6.68 1.02 -4.08
N ALA A 611 6.55 2.34 -3.99
CA ALA A 611 6.33 3.05 -2.75
C ALA A 611 5.02 2.65 -2.02
N ILE A 612 3.99 2.24 -2.77
CA ILE A 612 2.72 1.75 -2.21
C ILE A 612 2.90 0.51 -1.31
N ASN A 613 3.92 -0.32 -1.56
CA ASN A 613 4.10 -1.56 -0.80
C ASN A 613 4.37 -1.26 0.69
N HIS A 614 5.04 -0.14 0.96
CA HIS A 614 5.36 0.29 2.32
C HIS A 614 4.12 0.71 3.13
N ARG A 615 2.95 0.91 2.49
CA ARG A 615 1.67 1.18 3.16
C ARG A 615 0.96 -0.09 3.64
N LEU A 616 1.27 -1.24 3.02
CA LEU A 616 0.42 -2.43 3.07
C LEU A 616 0.38 -3.15 4.42
N ASP A 617 1.42 -3.03 5.22
CA ASP A 617 1.53 -3.81 6.46
C ASP A 617 0.40 -3.44 7.44
N ALA A 618 0.05 -2.16 7.53
CA ALA A 618 -1.11 -1.71 8.30
C ALA A 618 -2.44 -2.18 7.69
N TRP A 619 -2.57 -2.22 6.37
CA TRP A 619 -3.75 -2.75 5.69
C TRP A 619 -3.93 -4.26 5.91
N HIS A 620 -2.84 -5.03 5.87
CA HIS A 620 -2.84 -6.47 6.15
C HIS A 620 -3.24 -6.75 7.60
N THR A 621 -2.67 -6.02 8.57
CA THR A 621 -3.07 -6.17 9.97
C THR A 621 -4.54 -5.81 10.19
N TRP A 622 -5.08 -4.75 9.55
CA TRP A 622 -6.51 -4.47 9.61
C TRP A 622 -7.36 -5.57 8.99
N TYR A 623 -6.96 -6.07 7.82
CA TYR A 623 -7.67 -7.10 7.05
C TYR A 623 -7.85 -8.39 7.85
N ASP A 624 -6.81 -8.81 8.57
CA ASP A 624 -6.78 -10.01 9.41
C ASP A 624 -7.03 -9.72 10.89
N ASP A 625 -7.37 -8.47 11.22
CA ASP A 625 -7.74 -8.02 12.55
C ASP A 625 -6.63 -8.30 13.59
N LEU A 626 -5.38 -8.13 13.17
CA LEU A 626 -4.21 -8.24 14.04
C LEU A 626 -3.99 -6.96 14.86
N PRO A 627 -3.69 -7.06 16.16
CA PRO A 627 -3.47 -5.92 17.03
C PRO A 627 -2.08 -5.27 16.90
N MET A 628 -1.12 -5.92 16.22
CA MET A 628 0.24 -5.38 16.12
C MET A 628 1.02 -5.82 14.87
N MET A 629 2.08 -5.06 14.57
CA MET A 629 3.16 -5.42 13.64
C MET A 629 4.53 -5.41 14.32
N GLU A 630 5.49 -6.19 13.84
CA GLU A 630 6.87 -6.26 14.33
C GLU A 630 7.86 -6.06 13.18
N TYR A 631 8.88 -5.24 13.35
CA TYR A 631 10.02 -5.08 12.44
C TYR A 631 11.31 -5.17 13.26
N PHE A 632 12.13 -6.18 12.97
CA PHE A 632 13.31 -6.53 13.77
C PHE A 632 14.39 -5.46 13.89
N SER A 633 14.41 -4.42 13.05
CA SER A 633 15.34 -3.30 13.20
C SER A 633 15.06 -2.17 12.23
N ASN A 634 15.16 -0.91 12.66
CA ASN A 634 15.29 0.25 11.77
C ASN A 634 16.69 0.89 11.77
N LEU A 635 17.66 0.33 12.51
CA LEU A 635 19.02 0.84 12.69
C LEU A 635 20.13 -0.21 12.47
N TRP A 636 19.92 -1.18 11.58
CA TRP A 636 20.89 -2.27 11.37
C TRP A 636 22.08 -1.84 10.48
N TRP A 637 22.78 -0.78 10.87
CA TRP A 637 23.85 -0.16 10.06
C TRP A 637 25.25 -0.74 10.30
N GLN A 638 25.38 -1.65 11.25
CA GLN A 638 26.62 -2.28 11.68
C GLN A 638 27.30 -3.16 10.63
N PHE A 639 26.53 -3.77 9.74
CA PHE A 639 27.03 -4.66 8.69
C PHE A 639 26.61 -4.24 7.27
N CYS A 640 25.76 -3.21 7.17
CA CYS A 640 25.24 -2.69 5.91
C CYS A 640 25.19 -1.16 6.00
N ASP A 641 26.04 -0.47 5.24
CA ASP A 641 25.90 0.98 5.08
C ASP A 641 24.70 1.27 4.17
N PRO A 642 23.62 1.88 4.67
CA PRO A 642 22.43 2.11 3.86
C PRO A 642 22.65 3.16 2.76
N TRP A 643 23.68 4.02 2.87
CA TRP A 643 24.03 4.99 1.82
C TRP A 643 24.75 4.34 0.63
N ASN A 644 25.48 3.25 0.87
CA ASN A 644 26.16 2.47 -0.15
C ASN A 644 25.91 0.97 0.06
N PRO A 645 24.70 0.48 -0.26
CA PRO A 645 24.32 -0.92 -0.10
C PRO A 645 25.39 -1.88 -0.65
N PRO A 646 25.82 -2.89 0.12
CA PRO A 646 26.68 -3.94 -0.42
C PRO A 646 25.95 -4.75 -1.50
N GLU A 647 26.70 -5.46 -2.34
CA GLU A 647 26.11 -6.37 -3.34
C GLU A 647 25.28 -7.47 -2.68
N GLN A 648 25.81 -8.05 -1.61
CA GLN A 648 25.12 -9.01 -0.79
C GLN A 648 24.58 -8.29 0.45
N TRP A 649 23.28 -8.01 0.46
CA TRP A 649 22.58 -7.63 1.69
C TRP A 649 22.45 -8.90 2.56
N TYR A 650 22.94 -8.89 3.80
CA TYR A 650 23.10 -10.06 4.70
C TYR A 650 24.05 -11.19 4.25
N SER A 651 23.72 -11.92 3.18
CA SER A 651 24.47 -13.11 2.75
C SER A 651 24.23 -13.46 1.29
N GLU A 652 25.07 -14.35 0.75
CA GLU A 652 24.83 -14.99 -0.55
C GLU A 652 23.45 -15.67 -0.55
N GLY A 653 22.57 -15.26 -1.47
CA GLY A 653 21.21 -15.80 -1.60
C GLY A 653 20.10 -15.15 -0.74
N PHE A 654 20.44 -14.31 0.25
CA PHE A 654 19.47 -13.60 1.09
C PHE A 654 19.54 -12.07 0.90
N CYS A 655 19.53 -11.62 -0.36
CA CYS A 655 19.63 -10.19 -0.69
C CYS A 655 18.25 -9.51 -0.69
N VAL A 656 17.98 -8.75 0.39
CA VAL A 656 16.76 -7.93 0.61
C VAL A 656 17.15 -6.47 0.86
N PRO A 657 17.44 -5.67 -0.18
CA PRO A 657 17.99 -4.32 -0.02
C PRO A 657 17.15 -3.45 0.90
N GLY A 658 17.79 -2.89 1.93
CA GLY A 658 17.15 -2.00 2.89
C GLY A 658 16.41 -2.66 4.04
N ASP A 659 16.39 -4.00 4.10
CA ASP A 659 15.82 -4.67 5.26
C ASP A 659 16.71 -4.46 6.50
N GLY A 660 16.10 -4.15 7.64
CA GLY A 660 16.80 -3.72 8.85
C GLY A 660 17.06 -2.21 8.95
N ASN A 661 16.64 -1.41 7.95
CA ASN A 661 16.72 0.05 8.01
C ASN A 661 15.56 0.73 7.28
N ILE A 662 14.83 1.63 7.93
CA ILE A 662 13.84 2.50 7.25
C ILE A 662 14.15 4.00 7.44
N ILE A 663 15.24 4.29 8.14
CA ILE A 663 15.87 5.60 8.27
C ILE A 663 17.35 5.50 7.91
N TYR A 664 17.97 6.65 7.70
CA TYR A 664 19.36 6.77 7.29
C TYR A 664 20.19 7.52 8.35
N PRO A 665 21.48 7.14 8.53
CA PRO A 665 22.38 7.87 9.41
C PRO A 665 22.66 9.27 8.83
N PRO A 666 22.98 10.26 9.68
CA PRO A 666 23.45 11.55 9.20
C PRO A 666 24.67 11.38 8.29
N LYS A 667 24.73 12.15 7.20
CA LYS A 667 25.93 12.22 6.33
C LYS A 667 27.07 12.93 7.09
N ASP A 668 28.31 12.74 6.63
CA ASP A 668 29.47 13.43 7.20
C ASP A 668 29.25 14.94 7.32
N GLY A 669 29.51 15.49 8.51
CA GLY A 669 29.32 16.92 8.81
C GLY A 669 27.91 17.32 9.24
N MET A 670 26.92 16.40 9.19
CA MET A 670 25.60 16.63 9.78
C MET A 670 25.60 16.34 11.31
N PRO A 671 24.75 17.02 12.10
CA PRO A 671 24.55 16.70 13.51
C PRO A 671 24.14 15.24 13.73
N GLU A 672 24.64 14.64 14.81
CA GLU A 672 24.41 13.22 15.14
C GLU A 672 22.94 12.85 15.41
N ASP A 673 22.15 13.84 15.86
CA ASP A 673 20.72 13.73 16.16
C ASP A 673 19.84 14.08 14.96
N GLN A 674 20.44 14.32 13.79
CA GLN A 674 19.70 14.50 12.55
C GLN A 674 19.23 13.15 12.00
N ILE A 675 17.92 12.93 12.01
CA ILE A 675 17.29 11.74 11.43
C ILE A 675 16.89 12.04 10.00
N LEU A 676 17.37 11.23 9.05
CA LEU A 676 16.90 11.24 7.67
C LEU A 676 15.88 10.12 7.49
N THR A 677 14.64 10.51 7.19
CA THR A 677 13.55 9.56 6.92
C THR A 677 13.67 8.96 5.51
N SER A 678 12.77 8.08 5.14
CA SER A 678 12.71 7.49 3.79
C SER A 678 11.31 7.55 3.21
N ILE A 679 11.21 7.35 1.89
CA ILE A 679 9.93 7.11 1.20
C ILE A 679 9.18 5.95 1.87
N ARG A 680 9.89 4.92 2.33
CA ARG A 680 9.32 3.75 3.00
C ARG A 680 8.70 4.10 4.33
N ALA A 681 9.41 4.87 5.15
CA ALA A 681 8.91 5.33 6.43
C ALA A 681 7.68 6.25 6.30
N GLU A 682 7.71 7.21 5.37
CA GLU A 682 6.58 8.13 5.17
C GLU A 682 5.34 7.39 4.64
N ASN A 683 5.50 6.38 3.78
CA ASN A 683 4.40 5.51 3.36
C ASN A 683 3.96 4.53 4.46
N LEU A 684 4.87 4.06 5.31
CA LEU A 684 4.47 3.27 6.48
C LEU A 684 3.59 4.10 7.42
N ARG A 685 3.93 5.37 7.66
CA ARG A 685 3.05 6.29 8.42
C ARG A 685 1.69 6.43 7.75
N GLU A 686 1.64 6.64 6.43
CA GLU A 686 0.39 6.70 5.69
C GLU A 686 -0.46 5.43 5.87
N GLY A 687 0.16 4.25 5.86
CA GLY A 687 -0.53 3.00 6.18
C GLY A 687 -1.06 2.98 7.63
N MET A 688 -0.27 3.47 8.60
CA MET A 688 -0.72 3.60 9.98
C MET A 688 -1.89 4.57 10.13
N GLU A 689 -1.93 5.67 9.34
CA GLU A 689 -3.03 6.64 9.30
C GLU A 689 -4.27 6.04 8.59
N ASP A 690 -4.09 5.27 7.52
CA ASP A 690 -5.16 4.50 6.87
C ASP A 690 -5.83 3.51 7.84
N TYR A 691 -5.05 2.85 8.69
CA TYR A 691 -5.58 1.96 9.72
C TYR A 691 -6.53 2.70 10.67
N GLU A 692 -6.21 3.96 11.02
CA GLU A 692 -7.09 4.77 11.87
C GLU A 692 -8.43 5.04 11.21
N TYR A 693 -8.43 5.36 9.91
CA TYR A 693 -9.66 5.56 9.15
C TYR A 693 -10.54 4.31 9.19
N LEU A 694 -9.93 3.16 8.92
CA LEU A 694 -10.59 1.87 8.91
C LEU A 694 -11.09 1.46 10.31
N TRP A 695 -10.33 1.77 11.37
CA TRP A 695 -10.74 1.56 12.76
C TRP A 695 -11.92 2.45 13.15
N LEU A 696 -11.87 3.74 12.80
CA LEU A 696 -12.94 4.70 13.07
C LEU A 696 -14.24 4.30 12.37
N LEU A 697 -14.18 3.82 11.13
CA LEU A 697 -15.36 3.29 10.41
C LEU A 697 -15.95 2.07 11.11
N ARG A 698 -15.12 1.10 11.53
CA ARG A 698 -15.56 -0.07 12.32
C ARG A 698 -16.17 0.38 13.65
N HIS A 699 -15.56 1.34 14.32
CA HIS A 699 -16.04 1.89 15.59
C HIS A 699 -17.41 2.56 15.42
N ALA A 700 -17.56 3.46 14.43
CA ALA A 700 -18.83 4.11 14.13
C ALA A 700 -19.94 3.08 13.84
N SER A 701 -19.66 2.07 13.02
CA SER A 701 -20.61 0.98 12.75
C SER A 701 -21.03 0.25 14.05
N LYS A 702 -20.07 -0.08 14.92
CA LYS A 702 -20.36 -0.70 16.23
C LYS A 702 -21.21 0.20 17.13
N VAL A 703 -20.88 1.49 17.22
CA VAL A 703 -21.65 2.46 18.00
C VAL A 703 -23.08 2.56 17.48
N ILE A 704 -23.27 2.76 16.18
CA ILE A 704 -24.62 2.87 15.59
C ILE A 704 -25.44 1.59 15.85
N ARG A 705 -24.86 0.41 15.62
CA ARG A 705 -25.56 -0.89 15.78
C ARG A 705 -25.88 -1.26 17.22
N SER A 706 -25.09 -0.77 18.18
CA SER A 706 -25.31 -1.02 19.62
C SER A 706 -26.37 -0.11 20.25
N ARG A 707 -26.81 0.93 19.53
CA ARG A 707 -27.89 1.80 19.97
C ARG A 707 -29.24 1.11 19.78
N SER A 708 -30.12 1.33 20.75
CA SER A 708 -31.52 0.88 20.74
C SER A 708 -32.51 2.04 20.55
N ASP A 709 -32.02 3.25 20.27
CA ASP A 709 -32.86 4.44 20.10
C ASP A 709 -33.41 4.61 18.68
N ALA A 710 -34.45 5.43 18.54
CA ALA A 710 -35.09 5.70 17.24
C ALA A 710 -34.13 6.27 16.20
N ARG A 711 -33.00 6.85 16.63
CA ARG A 711 -31.95 7.38 15.76
C ARG A 711 -31.25 6.27 14.99
N ALA A 712 -30.94 5.14 15.63
CA ALA A 712 -30.32 3.99 14.96
C ALA A 712 -31.15 3.45 13.78
N ALA A 713 -32.48 3.49 13.89
CA ALA A 713 -33.40 3.06 12.83
C ALA A 713 -33.38 3.97 11.58
N THR A 714 -32.80 5.18 11.67
CA THR A 714 -32.69 6.14 10.56
C THR A 714 -31.30 6.18 9.91
N GLU A 715 -30.32 5.41 10.42
CA GLU A 715 -28.93 5.45 9.95
C GLU A 715 -28.61 4.36 8.91
N SER A 716 -29.62 3.74 8.30
CA SER A 716 -29.43 2.67 7.30
C SER A 716 -28.48 3.07 6.17
N ASP A 717 -28.61 4.29 5.63
CA ASP A 717 -27.77 4.77 4.52
C ASP A 717 -26.30 4.96 4.93
N LEU A 718 -26.05 5.43 6.15
CA LEU A 718 -24.69 5.60 6.67
C LEU A 718 -24.06 4.24 6.97
N LEU A 719 -24.83 3.33 7.58
CA LEU A 719 -24.38 1.96 7.83
C LEU A 719 -24.08 1.20 6.54
N GLU A 720 -24.94 1.30 5.53
CA GLU A 720 -24.74 0.66 4.23
C GLU A 720 -23.47 1.19 3.55
N ARG A 721 -23.24 2.50 3.62
CA ARG A 721 -22.01 3.12 3.09
C ARG A 721 -20.77 2.71 3.88
N ILE A 722 -20.82 2.68 5.21
CA ILE A 722 -19.70 2.18 6.04
C ILE A 722 -19.40 0.73 5.67
N ASP A 723 -20.42 -0.14 5.62
CA ASP A 723 -20.26 -1.55 5.28
C ASP A 723 -19.69 -1.74 3.88
N ARG A 724 -20.14 -0.94 2.90
CA ARG A 724 -19.61 -0.94 1.52
C ARG A 724 -18.14 -0.52 1.48
N VAL A 725 -17.79 0.60 2.12
CA VAL A 725 -16.39 1.10 2.12
C VAL A 725 -15.45 0.10 2.82
N LEU A 726 -15.88 -0.50 3.94
CA LEU A 726 -15.12 -1.56 4.61
C LEU A 726 -15.03 -2.82 3.75
N TRP A 727 -16.07 -3.16 2.99
CA TRP A 727 -16.03 -4.25 2.02
C TRP A 727 -15.04 -3.97 0.90
N ASP A 728 -15.03 -2.76 0.34
CA ASP A 728 -14.13 -2.37 -0.74
C ASP A 728 -12.68 -2.31 -0.27
N ALA A 729 -12.41 -1.82 0.94
CA ALA A 729 -11.12 -1.91 1.61
C ALA A 729 -10.63 -3.36 1.71
N ARG A 730 -11.53 -4.27 2.09
CA ARG A 730 -11.24 -5.70 2.12
C ARG A 730 -10.96 -6.25 0.72
N GLN A 731 -11.71 -5.84 -0.30
CA GLN A 731 -11.49 -6.27 -1.68
C GLN A 731 -10.18 -5.74 -2.25
N TRP A 732 -9.76 -4.52 -1.90
CA TRP A 732 -8.51 -3.94 -2.34
C TRP A 732 -7.31 -4.77 -1.89
N VAL A 733 -7.25 -5.13 -0.60
CA VAL A 733 -6.21 -6.05 -0.07
C VAL A 733 -6.30 -7.42 -0.74
N TYR A 734 -7.50 -8.01 -0.77
CA TYR A 734 -7.73 -9.36 -1.32
C TYR A 734 -7.32 -9.50 -2.78
N ARG A 735 -7.62 -8.48 -3.60
CA ARG A 735 -7.34 -8.48 -5.05
C ARG A 735 -5.94 -7.97 -5.35
N GLY A 736 -5.36 -7.13 -4.51
CA GLY A 736 -3.99 -6.67 -4.67
C GLY A 736 -2.96 -7.75 -4.38
N ALA A 737 -3.24 -8.63 -3.41
CA ALA A 737 -2.37 -9.73 -3.03
C ALA A 737 -2.17 -10.75 -4.17
N SER A 738 -0.92 -11.19 -4.39
CA SER A 738 -0.66 -12.28 -5.33
C SER A 738 -1.00 -13.63 -4.70
N ARG A 739 -1.71 -14.47 -5.46
CA ARG A 739 -2.18 -15.80 -5.01
C ARG A 739 -1.96 -16.85 -6.10
N GLY A 740 -1.47 -18.02 -5.71
CA GLY A 740 -1.39 -19.24 -6.50
C GLY A 740 -2.74 -19.96 -6.61
N LYS A 741 -2.85 -20.88 -7.58
CA LYS A 741 -4.09 -21.66 -7.79
C LYS A 741 -4.38 -22.65 -6.65
N ASP A 742 -3.36 -23.06 -5.92
CA ASP A 742 -3.44 -24.06 -4.85
C ASP A 742 -3.62 -23.43 -3.45
N ASP A 743 -3.61 -22.10 -3.35
CA ASP A 743 -3.77 -21.38 -2.09
C ASP A 743 -5.20 -21.54 -1.57
N LYS A 744 -5.34 -22.27 -0.45
CA LYS A 744 -6.65 -22.51 0.19
C LYS A 744 -7.16 -21.32 0.99
N TYR A 745 -6.27 -20.40 1.37
CA TYR A 745 -6.59 -19.24 2.21
C TYR A 745 -6.02 -17.95 1.63
N ILE A 746 -6.39 -16.82 2.24
CA ILE A 746 -5.80 -15.52 1.89
C ILE A 746 -4.46 -15.48 2.58
N LEU A 747 -3.41 -15.37 1.78
CA LEU A 747 -2.04 -15.30 2.22
C LEU A 747 -1.78 -13.87 2.71
N MET A 748 -1.36 -13.75 3.96
CA MET A 748 -0.84 -12.50 4.50
C MET A 748 0.52 -12.22 3.83
N THR A 749 0.84 -10.93 3.63
CA THR A 749 2.19 -10.43 3.25
C THR A 749 2.71 -10.75 1.86
N TYR A 750 1.85 -10.77 0.85
CA TYR A 750 2.31 -10.81 -0.54
C TYR A 750 2.48 -9.42 -1.13
N ASN A 751 3.53 -9.24 -1.94
CA ASN A 751 3.69 -8.05 -2.78
C ASN A 751 2.46 -7.83 -3.65
N LEU A 752 2.14 -6.56 -3.87
CA LEU A 752 1.23 -6.17 -4.92
C LEU A 752 1.79 -6.58 -6.28
N ARG A 753 0.89 -7.00 -7.17
CA ARG A 753 1.22 -7.32 -8.55
C ARG A 753 1.66 -6.05 -9.28
N PRO A 754 2.92 -5.95 -9.75
CA PRO A 754 3.40 -4.76 -10.46
C PRO A 754 2.50 -4.36 -11.63
N GLU A 755 1.96 -5.34 -12.35
CA GLU A 755 1.05 -5.14 -13.48
C GLU A 755 -0.30 -4.50 -13.10
N ARG A 756 -0.67 -4.49 -11.81
CA ARG A 756 -1.89 -3.86 -11.27
C ARG A 756 -1.63 -2.51 -10.61
N MET A 757 -0.39 -2.05 -10.56
CA MET A 757 0.02 -0.86 -9.80
C MET A 757 -0.82 0.40 -10.10
N PRO A 758 -1.06 0.79 -11.37
CA PRO A 758 -1.95 1.90 -11.71
C PRO A 758 -3.33 1.82 -11.08
N TRP A 759 -3.94 0.64 -11.13
CA TRP A 759 -5.25 0.42 -10.54
C TRP A 759 -5.21 0.44 -9.02
N LEU A 760 -4.20 -0.20 -8.41
CA LEU A 760 -4.05 -0.25 -6.96
C LEU A 760 -3.89 1.15 -6.35
N ALA A 761 -3.03 1.98 -6.97
CA ALA A 761 -2.81 3.37 -6.61
C ALA A 761 -4.11 4.19 -6.72
N SER A 762 -4.75 4.16 -7.89
CA SER A 762 -5.99 4.90 -8.14
C SER A 762 -7.17 4.46 -7.25
N LYS A 763 -7.30 3.14 -7.01
CA LYS A 763 -8.36 2.60 -6.15
C LYS A 763 -8.11 2.98 -4.69
N LEU A 764 -6.87 2.99 -4.22
CA LEU A 764 -6.53 3.42 -2.86
C LEU A 764 -6.87 4.90 -2.63
N ASP A 765 -6.51 5.79 -3.57
CA ASP A 765 -6.82 7.22 -3.48
C ASP A 765 -8.33 7.49 -3.42
N ARG A 766 -9.11 6.81 -4.28
CA ARG A 766 -10.58 6.89 -4.26
C ARG A 766 -11.15 6.34 -2.95
N LEU A 767 -10.65 5.21 -2.49
CA LEU A 767 -11.10 4.58 -1.25
C LEU A 767 -10.83 5.48 -0.04
N ARG A 768 -9.65 6.08 0.08
CA ARG A 768 -9.33 7.06 1.13
C ARG A 768 -10.29 8.25 1.10
N SER A 769 -10.58 8.78 -0.08
CA SER A 769 -11.54 9.89 -0.24
C SER A 769 -12.95 9.50 0.23
N GLU A 770 -13.42 8.29 -0.12
CA GLU A 770 -14.72 7.77 0.33
C GLU A 770 -14.75 7.47 1.84
N MET A 771 -13.67 6.95 2.41
CA MET A 771 -13.51 6.77 3.85
C MET A 771 -13.61 8.12 4.57
N ALA A 772 -12.87 9.13 4.12
CA ALA A 772 -12.85 10.46 4.71
C ALA A 772 -14.24 11.13 4.70
N ALA A 773 -14.94 11.07 3.56
CA ALA A 773 -16.28 11.61 3.42
C ALA A 773 -17.28 10.92 4.37
N THR A 774 -17.18 9.59 4.50
CA THR A 774 -18.02 8.80 5.40
C THR A 774 -17.73 9.10 6.87
N LEU A 775 -16.45 9.23 7.23
CA LEU A 775 -15.99 9.57 8.58
C LEU A 775 -16.41 10.98 9.00
N GLN A 776 -16.35 11.97 8.10
CA GLN A 776 -16.84 13.32 8.39
C GLN A 776 -18.32 13.32 8.77
N GLU A 777 -19.15 12.54 8.06
CA GLU A 777 -20.56 12.41 8.41
C GLU A 777 -20.77 11.69 9.75
N ALA A 778 -20.05 10.60 9.99
CA ALA A 778 -20.11 9.86 11.26
C ALA A 778 -19.67 10.73 12.45
N TYR A 779 -18.62 11.54 12.28
CA TYR A 779 -18.14 12.49 13.28
C TYR A 779 -19.17 13.58 13.57
N ARG A 780 -19.74 14.21 12.53
CA ARG A 780 -20.80 15.24 12.69
C ARG A 780 -22.05 14.71 13.36
N LYS A 781 -22.37 13.43 13.15
CA LYS A 781 -23.48 12.76 13.84
C LYS A 781 -23.13 12.36 15.28
N GLY A 782 -21.88 12.50 15.72
CA GLY A 782 -21.46 12.21 17.09
C GLY A 782 -21.18 10.73 17.36
N TYR A 783 -20.88 9.93 16.33
CA TYR A 783 -20.53 8.52 16.48
C TYR A 783 -19.03 8.29 16.75
N LEU A 784 -18.23 9.36 16.73
CA LEU A 784 -16.78 9.35 16.92
C LEU A 784 -16.40 10.36 18.02
N GLU A 785 -16.70 10.04 19.28
CA GLU A 785 -16.36 10.91 20.40
C GLU A 785 -14.83 10.96 20.63
N GLU A 786 -14.25 12.16 20.69
CA GLU A 786 -12.79 12.33 20.80
C GLU A 786 -12.19 11.65 22.04
N SER A 787 -12.90 11.68 23.17
CA SER A 787 -12.47 11.00 24.41
C SER A 787 -12.36 9.48 24.28
N THR A 788 -13.04 8.91 23.29
CA THR A 788 -13.04 7.46 23.01
C THR A 788 -11.97 7.12 21.99
N ILE A 789 -11.93 7.84 20.87
CA ILE A 789 -10.97 7.56 19.80
C ILE A 789 -9.53 7.94 20.21
N ASP A 790 -9.32 8.85 21.16
CA ASP A 790 -7.97 9.25 21.57
C ASP A 790 -7.24 8.25 22.47
N GLN A 791 -7.90 7.17 22.88
CA GLN A 791 -7.31 6.18 23.78
C GLN A 791 -6.31 5.25 23.07
N GLY A 792 -6.40 5.18 21.74
CA GLY A 792 -5.65 4.27 20.87
C GLY A 792 -5.86 2.80 21.24
N HIS A 793 -4.88 1.94 20.96
CA HIS A 793 -5.02 0.51 21.15
C HIS A 793 -5.26 0.13 22.63
N LYS A 794 -6.04 -0.94 22.82
CA LYS A 794 -6.25 -1.54 24.14
C LYS A 794 -4.92 -2.04 24.72
N PRO A 795 -4.78 -2.11 26.05
CA PRO A 795 -3.62 -2.75 26.67
C PRO A 795 -3.43 -4.20 26.20
N PRO A 796 -2.19 -4.71 26.04
CA PRO A 796 -1.93 -6.01 25.41
C PRO A 796 -2.61 -7.21 26.06
N ARG A 797 -2.85 -7.16 27.38
CA ARG A 797 -3.62 -8.18 28.12
C ARG A 797 -5.07 -8.36 27.62
N TYR A 798 -5.60 -7.41 26.84
CA TYR A 798 -6.95 -7.46 26.26
C TYR A 798 -6.95 -7.82 24.78
N TRP A 799 -5.79 -8.06 24.16
CA TRP A 799 -5.74 -8.52 22.77
C TRP A 799 -6.10 -9.99 22.62
N THR A 800 -6.09 -10.71 23.74
CA THR A 800 -6.37 -12.13 23.86
C THR A 800 -7.85 -12.42 24.17
N SER A 801 -8.64 -11.41 24.55
CA SER A 801 -10.07 -11.56 24.81
C SER A 801 -10.87 -11.49 23.50
N ALA A 802 -11.79 -12.45 23.31
CA ALA A 802 -12.59 -12.61 22.09
C ALA A 802 -13.71 -11.54 21.88
N ASP A 803 -13.55 -10.32 22.43
CA ASP A 803 -14.58 -9.26 22.51
C ASP A 803 -14.57 -8.21 21.38
#